data_AF-A0AB33JND6-F1
#
_entry.id   AF-A0AB33JND6-F1
#
_cell.length_a   1.000
_cell.length_b   1.000
_cell.length_c   1.000
_cell.angle_alpha   90.00
_cell.angle_beta   90.00
_cell.angle_gamma   90.00
#
_symmetry.space_group_name_H-M   'P 1'
#
loop_
_entity.id
_entity.type
_entity.pdbx_description
1 polymer ?
#
loop_
_entity_poly.entity_id
_entity_poly.type
_entity_poly.pdbx_seq_one_letter_code
_entity_poly.pdbx_strand_id
1 'polypeptide(L)'
;MKLIYGADKYFIGAVKFFDTNKDFGFIASNNCNMPSPKYNQDFYVCSASFIEDEAKKEGQIVVFQVDKQDNGKKRAVNVRRITKSDEDAQLALSYYGDHEYIEYKDNRKINLYTHTFKPLGMVADKVRHIIEEDAERSPEKTSEHFKFFVGHYKQNEYSKDRYIFDRQFSTEDKYIWQSLLSIFTDEERLAVLKTYPTIVRYFDDADLVQKWLEQKLNDNSTLSDWQEVEKSFEYIPNECVMYAKQHIEMLVDGKINEVFEELSTRSDISEDDLKASSEHRRRTGMYVDRDKQNAVSKLWSYLHLTSKQYEEEIAKCLASVKKNRFKKELTAFVEKQYNDYGRNDFFTYLNNLATEDFLSFKEELVLSISSIIDKAIEENKYWQVVDDIRQLKVMGEEFLNPYRQKLLPLIKDKLKELLRTNLNSPYRIESDFFSAYEHYSSVYEKAEIEEIKQELIPILRETHSIGVLSEVSTGFHTWLTIDEALALSKQIVSQWGYGKLKEFVSDEPDLFDHSIVFANIVVARAKEVVGTIQLCQFFDGTPLEEGKKEYYSRYPERENSAFLKDLKKLIPDGQCSSEWDDYVNSRSVDDLLILFEHDVITSLPKNIVEIIINAISLNGVYADKERWYNKPSLKNRTHAKVLETTEVNLFPLIAQRLQSMEMTDENVALAVLLTELVTANMPGGDSDFYTRRNWETSFTSQIQNFKKTNNINQRLAVIWWAVHSKTTTSTASLKEVFAILPPYLQIKIVKKLFKSMSEGKIHHTAESFYNLISNGERPICFPLEIAFTYLKLREKDQSKTLDNNVMLQLLEGREDTDEWIGIRSIVTQCSGRWVVNELPNDRSNWKRNSYFNGIISKIQDGRLRVFIPQKMIDEYGNIKDYNNKYYARTIQQIQITYKENEYQIVNEQNGVSCYFDEAYEAELFAIARPFNFKYNGLNNFVGFETKEEDQEEFCECRLSDKVDNYHDLAFYWCGNKPCFRPPVRYRTDDEWEYYTILDFMRILGISPDYINRNGKRTKFGHYIILSSYLKSFAKFYEHLKCRECGKLMKPSDITNFTSRAVTEFSCTNDNCKKKGFIVYLNHCFNKQKCNATIDSRDSKQCPNGQYICPECGACCSTENFRLRISHLHMTGGFVSDRLRTFVEHDLGHWEKHEIFCYKCGNSMQMRSDGHRVCPNCETEYDPNK
;
A
#
# COMPACT_ATOMS: atom_id res chain seq x y z
N MET A 1 -6.21 56.76 17.68
CA MET A 1 -7.02 55.54 17.82
C MET A 1 -8.16 55.87 18.78
N LYS A 2 -9.41 55.70 18.37
CA LYS A 2 -10.59 55.95 19.19
C LYS A 2 -11.22 54.59 19.51
N LEU A 3 -10.64 53.93 20.51
CA LEU A 3 -11.10 52.62 20.97
C LEU A 3 -12.55 52.71 21.46
N ILE A 4 -13.41 51.85 20.91
CA ILE A 4 -14.85 51.91 21.11
C ILE A 4 -15.26 51.48 22.53
N TYR A 5 -14.50 50.56 23.12
CA TYR A 5 -14.87 49.87 24.36
C TYR A 5 -13.89 50.12 25.53
N GLY A 6 -12.99 51.11 25.41
CA GLY A 6 -11.96 51.43 26.41
C GLY A 6 -10.63 50.69 26.18
N ALA A 7 -9.58 51.14 26.89
CA ALA A 7 -8.21 50.63 26.71
C ALA A 7 -7.96 49.26 27.36
N ASP A 8 -8.79 48.86 28.33
CA ASP A 8 -8.63 47.60 29.07
C ASP A 8 -9.51 46.46 28.53
N LYS A 9 -10.35 46.75 27.52
CA LYS A 9 -11.30 45.78 26.97
C LYS A 9 -10.70 45.08 25.74
N TYR A 10 -10.55 43.76 25.84
CA TYR A 10 -10.11 42.89 24.75
C TYR A 10 -11.21 41.90 24.33
N PHE A 11 -11.09 41.39 23.11
CA PHE A 11 -12.01 40.44 22.49
C PHE A 11 -11.25 39.32 21.81
N ILE A 12 -11.92 38.17 21.62
CA ILE A 12 -11.34 37.00 20.96
C ILE A 12 -11.94 36.85 19.57
N GLY A 13 -11.10 36.50 18.59
CA GLY A 13 -11.51 36.22 17.22
C GLY A 13 -10.59 35.23 16.53
N ALA A 14 -10.94 34.87 15.31
CA ALA A 14 -10.13 34.07 14.40
C ALA A 14 -9.83 34.87 13.12
N VAL A 15 -8.58 34.86 12.66
CA VAL A 15 -8.22 35.49 11.40
C VAL A 15 -8.85 34.72 10.23
N LYS A 16 -9.76 35.36 9.48
CA LYS A 16 -10.39 34.73 8.30
C LYS A 16 -9.43 34.61 7.14
N PHE A 17 -8.68 35.67 6.90
CA PHE A 17 -7.60 35.76 5.96
C PHE A 17 -6.88 37.09 6.18
N PHE A 18 -5.64 37.16 5.72
CA PHE A 18 -4.88 38.39 5.64
C PHE A 18 -4.11 38.39 4.33
N ASP A 19 -4.44 39.32 3.43
CA ASP A 19 -3.73 39.51 2.16
C ASP A 19 -2.57 40.47 2.40
N THR A 20 -1.38 39.88 2.58
CA THR A 20 -0.14 40.63 2.82
C THR A 20 0.22 41.56 1.66
N ASN A 21 -0.18 41.26 0.43
CA ASN A 21 0.15 42.10 -0.75
C ASN A 21 -0.73 43.34 -0.83
N LYS A 22 -2.00 43.25 -0.40
CA LYS A 22 -2.96 44.35 -0.43
C LYS A 22 -3.11 45.04 0.93
N ASP A 23 -2.35 44.60 1.93
CA ASP A 23 -2.33 45.07 3.31
C ASP A 23 -3.73 45.16 3.95
N PHE A 24 -4.54 44.12 3.76
CA PHE A 24 -5.85 44.03 4.40
C PHE A 24 -6.26 42.59 4.70
N GLY A 25 -7.13 42.44 5.70
CA GLY A 25 -7.75 41.18 6.06
C GLY A 25 -8.97 41.38 6.95
N PHE A 26 -9.49 40.27 7.46
CA PHE A 26 -10.61 40.29 8.39
C PHE A 26 -10.43 39.30 9.54
N ILE A 27 -10.83 39.72 10.73
CA ILE A 27 -11.00 38.85 11.90
C ILE A 27 -12.49 38.58 12.10
N ALA A 28 -12.84 37.30 12.19
CA ALA A 28 -14.15 36.85 12.64
C ALA A 28 -14.19 36.85 14.17
N SER A 29 -15.25 37.38 14.77
CA SER A 29 -15.51 37.18 16.20
C SER A 29 -17.00 36.91 16.40
N ASN A 30 -17.35 36.09 17.38
CA ASN A 30 -18.74 35.84 17.73
C ASN A 30 -19.31 37.03 18.54
N ASN A 31 -19.58 38.12 17.82
CA ASN A 31 -20.13 39.37 18.34
C ASN A 31 -19.37 40.00 19.51
N CYS A 32 -18.08 39.71 19.70
CA CYS A 32 -17.30 40.27 20.81
C CYS A 32 -17.95 40.03 22.19
N ASN A 33 -18.63 38.88 22.36
CA ASN A 33 -19.41 38.55 23.56
C ASN A 33 -20.59 39.51 23.84
N MET A 34 -21.16 40.12 22.80
CA MET A 34 -22.35 40.98 22.88
C MET A 34 -23.63 40.21 22.51
N PRO A 35 -24.75 40.42 23.23
CA PRO A 35 -26.02 39.73 22.98
C PRO A 35 -26.66 40.23 21.68
N SER A 36 -26.41 39.55 20.56
CA SER A 36 -27.05 39.84 19.28
C SER A 36 -27.40 38.54 18.54
N PRO A 37 -28.65 38.40 18.05
CA PRO A 37 -29.15 37.15 17.44
C PRO A 37 -28.74 36.95 15.97
N LYS A 38 -28.01 37.89 15.33
CA LYS A 38 -27.53 37.74 13.95
C LYS A 38 -26.00 37.78 13.89
N TYR A 39 -25.42 36.66 13.46
CA TYR A 39 -23.99 36.47 13.28
C TYR A 39 -23.49 37.09 11.96
N ASN A 40 -22.61 38.10 12.03
CA ASN A 40 -21.68 38.54 10.97
C ASN A 40 -20.95 39.83 11.41
N GLN A 41 -19.87 39.72 12.19
CA GLN A 41 -18.95 40.86 12.40
C GLN A 41 -17.54 40.50 11.96
N ASP A 42 -17.16 41.07 10.82
CA ASP A 42 -15.82 41.01 10.26
C ASP A 42 -15.12 42.31 10.63
N PHE A 43 -14.08 42.19 11.44
CA PHE A 43 -13.26 43.34 11.83
C PHE A 43 -12.15 43.49 10.82
N TYR A 44 -12.13 44.64 10.13
CA TYR A 44 -11.06 44.96 9.21
C TYR A 44 -9.73 44.98 9.96
N VAL A 45 -8.68 44.47 9.34
CA VAL A 45 -7.30 44.56 9.82
C VAL A 45 -6.36 44.93 8.67
N CYS A 46 -5.29 45.64 8.97
CA CYS A 46 -4.13 45.82 8.09
C CYS A 46 -2.86 45.45 8.87
N SER A 47 -1.67 45.54 8.30
CA SER A 47 -0.44 45.11 8.98
C SER A 47 -0.22 45.88 10.28
N ALA A 48 -0.58 47.16 10.31
CA ALA A 48 -0.52 48.01 11.51
C ALA A 48 -1.53 47.62 12.61
N SER A 49 -2.49 46.73 12.32
CA SER A 49 -3.41 46.20 13.33
C SER A 49 -2.77 45.13 14.21
N PHE A 50 -1.73 44.44 13.73
CA PHE A 50 -1.11 43.30 14.42
C PHE A 50 0.14 43.71 15.19
N ILE A 51 0.28 43.17 16.40
CA ILE A 51 1.46 43.34 17.27
C ILE A 51 2.58 42.36 16.86
N GLU A 52 2.20 41.19 16.34
CA GLU A 52 3.12 40.14 15.90
C GLU A 52 2.67 39.56 14.54
N ASP A 53 3.62 39.21 13.68
CA ASP A 53 3.33 38.72 12.32
C ASP A 53 2.71 37.33 12.33
N GLU A 54 3.06 36.49 13.30
CA GLU A 54 2.52 35.14 13.44
C GLU A 54 1.01 35.14 13.71
N ALA A 55 0.46 36.24 14.24
CA ALA A 55 -0.97 36.41 14.45
C ALA A 55 -1.75 36.58 13.13
N LYS A 56 -1.09 36.87 11.99
CA LYS A 56 -1.73 37.11 10.68
C LYS A 56 -2.16 35.83 9.95
N LYS A 57 -1.77 34.64 10.44
CA LYS A 57 -2.08 33.36 9.78
C LYS A 57 -3.58 33.10 9.74
N GLU A 58 -4.09 32.63 8.60
CA GLU A 58 -5.48 32.19 8.47
C GLU A 58 -5.82 31.10 9.49
N GLY A 59 -7.00 31.20 10.12
CA GLY A 59 -7.47 30.31 11.17
C GLY A 59 -6.86 30.57 12.55
N GLN A 60 -5.88 31.48 12.68
CA GLN A 60 -5.22 31.76 13.95
C GLN A 60 -6.18 32.45 14.94
N ILE A 61 -6.23 31.94 16.18
CA ILE A 61 -7.00 32.55 17.27
C ILE A 61 -6.20 33.70 17.87
N VAL A 62 -6.85 34.86 17.95
CA VAL A 62 -6.25 36.13 18.30
C VAL A 62 -7.09 36.90 19.31
N VAL A 63 -6.40 37.72 20.10
CA VAL A 63 -6.98 38.69 21.03
C VAL A 63 -6.77 40.08 20.44
N PHE A 64 -7.80 40.92 20.46
CA PHE A 64 -7.77 42.25 19.82
C PHE A 64 -8.66 43.28 20.51
N GLN A 65 -8.47 44.56 20.17
CA GLN A 65 -9.34 45.67 20.57
C GLN A 65 -10.01 46.29 19.35
N VAL A 66 -11.09 47.05 19.56
CA VAL A 66 -11.90 47.62 18.46
C VAL A 66 -11.74 49.14 18.38
N ASP A 67 -11.30 49.61 17.22
CA ASP A 67 -11.16 51.02 16.85
C ASP A 67 -12.26 51.43 15.84
N LYS A 68 -12.82 52.63 15.99
CA LYS A 68 -13.81 53.19 15.03
C LYS A 68 -13.11 54.05 14.00
N GLN A 69 -13.26 53.72 12.72
CA GLN A 69 -12.78 54.56 11.62
C GLN A 69 -13.78 55.67 11.28
N ASP A 70 -13.31 56.77 10.69
CA ASP A 70 -14.10 57.95 10.32
C ASP A 70 -15.24 57.64 9.32
N ASN A 71 -15.10 56.56 8.54
CA ASN A 71 -16.11 56.05 7.62
C ASN A 71 -17.18 55.14 8.28
N GLY A 72 -17.15 55.00 9.61
CA GLY A 72 -18.07 54.17 10.37
C GLY A 72 -17.72 52.67 10.44
N LYS A 73 -16.66 52.21 9.76
CA LYS A 73 -16.19 50.81 9.81
C LYS A 73 -15.43 50.52 11.11
N LYS A 74 -15.59 49.29 11.62
CA LYS A 74 -14.88 48.79 12.80
C LYS A 74 -13.58 48.11 12.38
N ARG A 75 -12.46 48.51 12.98
CA ARG A 75 -11.13 47.94 12.75
C ARG A 75 -10.65 47.23 14.02
N ALA A 76 -10.13 46.02 13.88
CA ALA A 76 -9.39 45.38 14.96
C ALA A 76 -7.97 45.94 15.02
N VAL A 77 -7.49 46.22 16.22
CA VAL A 77 -6.18 46.82 16.52
C VAL A 77 -5.59 46.14 17.74
N ASN A 78 -4.28 46.29 17.95
CA ASN A 78 -3.55 45.58 19.01
C ASN A 78 -3.77 44.06 18.95
N VAL A 79 -3.81 43.51 17.73
CA VAL A 79 -4.09 42.09 17.49
C VAL A 79 -2.85 41.27 17.82
N ARG A 80 -2.98 40.31 18.74
CA ARG A 80 -1.94 39.33 19.10
C ARG A 80 -2.52 37.93 19.18
N ARG A 81 -1.70 36.88 19.13
CA ARG A 81 -2.16 35.52 19.42
C ARG A 81 -2.67 35.44 20.86
N ILE A 82 -3.67 34.58 21.03
CA ILE A 82 -4.10 34.17 22.37
C ILE A 82 -2.98 33.33 23.02
N THR A 83 -2.74 33.56 24.30
CA THR A 83 -1.71 32.88 25.09
C THR A 83 -2.34 31.99 26.16
N LYS A 84 -1.51 31.36 27.01
CA LYS A 84 -1.95 30.56 28.16
C LYS A 84 -1.93 31.35 29.48
N SER A 85 -1.89 32.68 29.44
CA SER A 85 -1.94 33.50 30.66
C SER A 85 -3.31 33.40 31.33
N ASP A 86 -3.37 33.64 32.64
CA ASP A 86 -4.62 33.67 33.40
C ASP A 86 -5.60 34.72 32.83
N GLU A 87 -5.09 35.84 32.34
CA GLU A 87 -5.86 36.90 31.69
C GLU A 87 -6.55 36.41 30.40
N ASP A 88 -5.83 35.70 29.52
CA ASP A 88 -6.37 35.16 28.28
C ASP A 88 -7.30 33.97 28.56
N ALA A 89 -7.00 33.17 29.58
CA ALA A 89 -7.88 32.09 30.04
C ALA A 89 -9.20 32.64 30.59
N GLN A 90 -9.17 33.69 31.43
CA GLN A 90 -10.37 34.39 31.91
C GLN A 90 -11.15 35.06 30.78
N LEU A 91 -10.45 35.69 29.82
CA LEU A 91 -11.08 36.26 28.64
C LEU A 91 -11.80 35.18 27.82
N ALA A 92 -11.17 34.03 27.61
CA ALA A 92 -11.78 32.91 26.91
C ALA A 92 -12.89 32.22 27.71
N LEU A 93 -12.86 32.27 29.04
CA LEU A 93 -13.96 31.82 29.91
C LEU A 93 -15.17 32.75 29.83
N SER A 94 -14.97 34.03 29.50
CA SER A 94 -16.09 34.97 29.33
C SER A 94 -17.01 34.61 28.15
N TYR A 95 -16.52 33.82 27.18
CA TYR A 95 -17.28 33.34 26.01
C TYR A 95 -17.94 31.95 26.23
N TYR A 96 -17.83 31.35 27.42
CA TYR A 96 -18.41 30.04 27.72
C TYR A 96 -19.93 30.03 27.52
N GLY A 97 -20.47 28.99 26.88
CA GLY A 97 -21.89 28.89 26.54
C GLY A 97 -22.18 29.37 25.12
N ASP A 98 -23.14 30.28 24.96
CA ASP A 98 -23.69 30.70 23.65
C ASP A 98 -22.70 31.38 22.69
N HIS A 99 -21.51 31.75 23.18
CA HIS A 99 -20.51 32.50 22.44
C HIS A 99 -19.21 31.72 22.18
N GLU A 100 -19.18 30.41 22.47
CA GLU A 100 -17.94 29.62 22.46
C GLU A 100 -17.45 29.24 21.05
N TYR A 101 -18.31 29.30 20.03
CA TYR A 101 -17.94 29.00 18.64
C TYR A 101 -17.80 30.25 17.79
N ILE A 102 -16.80 30.24 16.90
CA ILE A 102 -16.73 31.16 15.75
C ILE A 102 -17.17 30.38 14.51
N GLU A 103 -18.26 30.81 13.88
CA GLU A 103 -18.80 30.18 12.67
C GLU A 103 -18.40 30.95 11.41
N TYR A 104 -17.79 30.29 10.44
CA TYR A 104 -17.50 30.90 9.14
C TYR A 104 -18.76 30.87 8.26
N LYS A 105 -18.78 31.73 7.23
CA LYS A 105 -19.87 31.77 6.24
C LYS A 105 -20.03 30.47 5.45
N ASP A 106 -19.03 29.58 5.48
CA ASP A 106 -19.02 28.27 4.83
C ASP A 106 -19.35 27.12 5.81
N ASN A 107 -19.96 27.44 6.96
CA ASN A 107 -20.34 26.51 8.03
C ASN A 107 -19.17 25.83 8.77
N ARG A 108 -17.90 26.20 8.53
CA ARG A 108 -16.80 25.78 9.41
C ARG A 108 -17.00 26.40 10.81
N LYS A 109 -16.81 25.62 11.87
CA LYS A 109 -16.90 26.10 13.26
C LYS A 109 -15.56 25.94 13.97
N ILE A 110 -15.11 26.97 14.68
CA ILE A 110 -13.95 26.91 15.57
C ILE A 110 -14.43 27.06 17.01
N ASN A 111 -14.17 26.06 17.85
CA ASN A 111 -14.48 26.11 19.28
C ASN A 111 -13.35 26.85 20.03
N LEU A 112 -13.63 28.05 20.52
CA LEU A 112 -12.68 28.88 21.27
C LEU A 112 -12.16 28.20 22.54
N TYR A 113 -12.97 27.34 23.14
CA TYR A 113 -12.65 26.61 24.36
C TYR A 113 -11.55 25.57 24.16
N THR A 114 -11.54 24.88 23.02
CA THR A 114 -10.54 23.82 22.70
C THR A 114 -9.15 24.35 22.35
N HIS A 115 -9.03 25.63 22.04
CA HIS A 115 -7.76 26.27 21.64
C HIS A 115 -7.06 27.02 22.76
N THR A 116 -7.61 27.00 23.98
CA THR A 116 -7.07 27.67 25.16
C THR A 116 -6.77 26.66 26.26
N PHE A 117 -5.60 26.76 26.90
CA PHE A 117 -5.31 25.98 28.10
C PHE A 117 -6.13 26.55 29.27
N LYS A 118 -7.14 25.80 29.74
CA LYS A 118 -8.03 26.22 30.83
C LYS A 118 -7.96 25.22 31.98
N PRO A 119 -7.47 25.62 33.17
CA PRO A 119 -7.48 24.77 34.36
C PRO A 119 -8.91 24.40 34.77
N LEU A 120 -9.14 23.13 35.12
CA LEU A 120 -10.47 22.61 35.51
C LEU A 120 -11.11 23.43 36.64
N GLY A 121 -10.32 23.84 37.64
CA GLY A 121 -10.80 24.67 38.75
C GLY A 121 -11.44 25.98 38.28
N MET A 122 -10.80 26.71 37.35
CA MET A 122 -11.35 27.96 36.82
C MET A 122 -12.65 27.77 36.04
N VAL A 123 -12.77 26.64 35.33
CA VAL A 123 -14.02 26.29 34.63
C VAL A 123 -15.11 25.94 35.64
N ALA A 124 -14.79 25.13 36.65
CA ALA A 124 -15.72 24.75 37.70
C ALA A 124 -16.23 25.96 38.49
N ASP A 125 -15.36 26.93 38.81
CA ASP A 125 -15.75 28.18 39.47
C ASP A 125 -16.65 29.04 38.58
N LYS A 126 -16.35 29.12 37.27
CA LYS A 126 -17.22 29.83 36.32
C LYS A 126 -18.60 29.19 36.22
N VAL A 127 -18.67 27.85 36.16
CA VAL A 127 -19.93 27.10 36.12
C VAL A 127 -20.70 27.27 37.43
N ARG A 128 -20.00 27.26 38.58
CA ARG A 128 -20.60 27.53 39.89
C ARG A 128 -21.29 28.88 39.91
N HIS A 129 -20.60 29.94 39.48
CA HIS A 129 -21.18 31.27 39.41
C HIS A 129 -22.37 31.35 38.44
N ILE A 130 -22.30 30.69 37.28
CA ILE A 130 -23.44 30.61 36.35
C ILE A 130 -24.66 30.00 37.04
N ILE A 131 -24.48 28.93 37.81
CA ILE A 131 -25.58 28.25 38.51
C ILE A 131 -26.10 29.13 39.67
N GLU A 132 -25.22 29.75 40.46
CA GLU A 132 -25.61 30.62 41.58
C GLU A 132 -26.36 31.88 41.13
N GLU A 133 -25.99 32.44 39.97
CA GLU A 133 -26.56 33.67 39.42
C GLU A 133 -27.70 33.42 38.41
N ASP A 134 -28.05 32.17 38.09
CA ASP A 134 -29.15 31.85 37.17
C ASP A 134 -30.50 32.26 37.78
N ALA A 135 -31.12 33.30 37.21
CA ALA A 135 -32.40 33.82 37.67
C ALA A 135 -33.56 32.80 37.56
N GLU A 136 -33.39 31.74 36.75
CA GLU A 136 -34.35 30.64 36.63
C GLU A 136 -33.76 29.32 37.15
N ARG A 137 -32.81 29.38 38.10
CA ARG A 137 -32.20 28.18 38.72
C ARG A 137 -33.28 27.19 39.18
N SER A 138 -33.24 26.00 38.62
CA SER A 138 -34.10 24.87 38.94
C SER A 138 -33.28 23.57 38.88
N PRO A 139 -33.77 22.45 39.44
CA PRO A 139 -33.13 21.15 39.29
C PRO A 139 -32.77 20.78 37.83
N GLU A 140 -33.67 21.09 36.89
CA GLU A 140 -33.49 20.83 35.47
C GLU A 140 -32.37 21.71 34.89
N LYS A 141 -32.44 23.03 35.13
CA LYS A 141 -31.44 23.99 34.64
C LYS A 141 -30.06 23.74 35.22
N THR A 142 -29.97 23.45 36.52
CA THR A 142 -28.73 23.08 37.19
C THR A 142 -28.13 21.80 36.59
N SER A 143 -28.97 20.80 36.29
CA SER A 143 -28.53 19.57 35.62
C SER A 143 -28.05 19.83 34.18
N GLU A 144 -28.69 20.75 33.45
CA GLU A 144 -28.25 21.16 32.10
C GLU A 144 -26.88 21.85 32.14
N HIS A 145 -26.67 22.81 33.05
CA HIS A 145 -25.37 23.46 33.24
C HIS A 145 -24.28 22.45 33.62
N PHE A 146 -24.60 21.51 34.51
CA PHE A 146 -23.69 20.43 34.91
C PHE A 146 -23.37 19.49 33.75
N LYS A 147 -24.37 19.12 32.95
CA LYS A 147 -24.19 18.29 31.75
C LYS A 147 -23.33 19.00 30.71
N PHE A 148 -23.56 20.28 30.48
CA PHE A 148 -22.76 21.10 29.58
C PHE A 148 -21.30 21.14 30.04
N PHE A 149 -21.06 21.33 31.34
CA PHE A 149 -19.71 21.29 31.92
C PHE A 149 -19.00 19.94 31.73
N VAL A 150 -19.64 18.83 32.10
CA VAL A 150 -19.05 17.48 31.95
C VAL A 150 -18.77 17.15 30.48
N GLY A 151 -19.62 17.62 29.56
CA GLY A 151 -19.50 17.42 28.11
C GLY A 151 -18.24 18.01 27.47
N HIS A 152 -17.54 18.93 28.14
CA HIS A 152 -16.29 19.51 27.65
C HIS A 152 -15.08 18.56 27.76
N TYR A 153 -15.24 17.43 28.44
CA TYR A 153 -14.16 16.48 28.70
C TYR A 153 -14.44 15.13 28.06
N LYS A 154 -13.38 14.48 27.57
CA LYS A 154 -13.45 13.20 26.86
C LYS A 154 -14.09 12.11 27.75
N GLN A 155 -15.06 11.38 27.20
CA GLN A 155 -15.70 10.24 27.87
C GLN A 155 -15.05 8.92 27.42
N ASN A 156 -14.98 7.95 28.32
CA ASN A 156 -14.53 6.58 28.01
C ASN A 156 -15.75 5.64 28.12
N GLU A 157 -16.41 5.38 26.98
CA GLU A 157 -17.69 4.67 26.93
C GLU A 157 -17.66 3.25 27.48
N TYR A 158 -16.49 2.63 27.59
CA TYR A 158 -16.30 1.24 28.03
C TYR A 158 -15.55 1.10 29.37
N SER A 159 -15.44 2.18 30.16
CA SER A 159 -14.76 2.17 31.46
C SER A 159 -15.74 2.31 32.63
N LYS A 160 -15.41 1.71 33.79
CA LYS A 160 -16.07 2.02 35.07
C LYS A 160 -15.89 3.50 35.47
N ASP A 161 -14.83 4.15 34.96
CA ASP A 161 -14.55 5.58 35.14
C ASP A 161 -14.84 6.39 33.86
N ARG A 162 -16.13 6.40 33.48
CA ARG A 162 -16.62 6.93 32.21
C ARG A 162 -16.46 8.45 32.11
N TYR A 163 -16.83 9.18 33.15
CA TYR A 163 -16.86 10.64 33.18
C TYR A 163 -15.61 11.23 33.85
N ILE A 164 -15.36 12.52 33.65
CA ILE A 164 -14.19 13.19 34.20
C ILE A 164 -14.18 13.16 35.74
N PHE A 165 -15.34 13.35 36.38
CA PHE A 165 -15.46 13.26 37.83
C PHE A 165 -15.21 11.83 38.34
N ASP A 166 -15.59 10.79 37.58
CA ASP A 166 -15.30 9.41 38.01
C ASP A 166 -13.79 9.17 38.17
N ARG A 167 -13.02 9.62 37.16
CA ARG A 167 -11.55 9.51 37.12
C ARG A 167 -10.85 10.38 38.17
N GLN A 168 -11.45 11.51 38.52
CA GLN A 168 -10.87 12.45 39.49
C GLN A 168 -11.25 12.16 40.93
N PHE A 169 -12.18 11.23 41.17
CA PHE A 169 -12.63 10.88 42.52
C PHE A 169 -11.49 10.43 43.45
N SER A 170 -10.48 9.76 42.91
CA SER A 170 -9.30 9.28 43.66
C SER A 170 -8.07 10.20 43.53
N THR A 171 -8.22 11.42 43.01
CA THR A 171 -7.13 12.38 42.77
C THR A 171 -7.22 13.60 43.68
N GLU A 172 -6.19 14.45 43.66
CA GLU A 172 -6.21 15.74 44.39
C GLU A 172 -7.31 16.68 43.89
N ASP A 173 -7.80 16.53 42.65
CA ASP A 173 -8.89 17.35 42.09
C ASP A 173 -10.29 17.03 42.66
N LYS A 174 -10.41 16.02 43.55
CA LYS A 174 -11.69 15.63 44.17
C LYS A 174 -12.42 16.82 44.81
N TYR A 175 -11.69 17.74 45.45
CA TYR A 175 -12.27 18.90 46.13
C TYR A 175 -13.00 19.84 45.17
N ILE A 176 -12.62 19.91 43.89
CA ILE A 176 -13.24 20.79 42.90
C ILE A 176 -14.70 20.37 42.69
N TRP A 177 -14.93 19.06 42.54
CA TRP A 177 -16.27 18.50 42.38
C TRP A 177 -17.10 18.58 43.66
N GLN A 178 -16.49 18.30 44.82
CA GLN A 178 -17.17 18.47 46.11
C GLN A 178 -17.62 19.93 46.31
N SER A 179 -16.77 20.88 45.94
CA SER A 179 -17.06 22.30 46.09
C SER A 179 -18.12 22.81 45.09
N LEU A 180 -18.19 22.23 43.88
CA LEU A 180 -19.28 22.50 42.94
C LEU A 180 -20.60 21.84 43.40
N LEU A 181 -20.57 20.58 43.84
CA LEU A 181 -21.78 19.87 44.29
C LEU A 181 -22.32 20.41 45.62
N SER A 182 -21.48 21.05 46.45
CA SER A 182 -21.91 21.61 47.73
C SER A 182 -22.90 22.76 47.59
N ILE A 183 -22.93 23.45 46.44
CA ILE A 183 -23.90 24.52 46.20
C ILE A 183 -25.27 23.99 45.77
N PHE A 184 -25.40 22.70 45.43
CA PHE A 184 -26.65 22.10 44.96
C PHE A 184 -27.60 21.75 46.11
N THR A 185 -28.90 22.01 45.94
CA THR A 185 -29.96 21.49 46.82
C THR A 185 -30.15 19.99 46.62
N ASP A 186 -30.88 19.33 47.51
CA ASP A 186 -31.13 17.89 47.38
C ASP A 186 -31.92 17.55 46.11
N GLU A 187 -32.87 18.40 45.70
CA GLU A 187 -33.61 18.25 44.43
C GLU A 187 -32.68 18.39 43.22
N GLU A 188 -31.71 19.31 43.26
CA GLU A 188 -30.71 19.49 42.20
C GLU A 188 -29.73 18.30 42.14
N ARG A 189 -29.31 17.78 43.31
CA ARG A 189 -28.49 16.56 43.39
C ARG A 189 -29.21 15.36 42.81
N LEU A 190 -30.51 15.20 43.09
CA LEU A 190 -31.36 14.17 42.48
C LEU A 190 -31.45 14.33 40.96
N ALA A 191 -31.60 15.55 40.45
CA ALA A 191 -31.64 15.82 39.01
C ALA A 191 -30.31 15.50 38.29
N VAL A 192 -29.18 15.70 38.97
CA VAL A 192 -27.86 15.32 38.47
C VAL A 192 -27.65 13.80 38.55
N LEU A 193 -28.04 13.14 39.65
CA LEU A 193 -28.03 11.68 39.80
C LEU A 193 -28.88 10.96 38.75
N LYS A 194 -30.01 11.55 38.37
CA LYS A 194 -30.87 11.04 37.30
C LYS A 194 -30.13 10.97 35.95
N THR A 195 -29.23 11.91 35.70
CA THR A 195 -28.46 12.03 34.45
C THR A 195 -27.12 11.30 34.52
N TYR A 196 -26.50 11.29 35.70
CA TYR A 196 -25.16 10.75 35.93
C TYR A 196 -25.12 9.88 37.20
N PRO A 197 -25.66 8.65 37.19
CA PRO A 197 -25.75 7.79 38.39
C PRO A 197 -24.44 7.56 39.14
N THR A 198 -23.30 7.54 38.43
CA THR A 198 -21.99 7.28 39.05
C THR A 198 -21.48 8.45 39.90
N ILE A 199 -22.07 9.65 39.78
CA ILE A 199 -21.77 10.81 40.64
C ILE A 199 -22.17 10.55 42.09
N VAL A 200 -22.99 9.52 42.36
CA VAL A 200 -23.40 9.12 43.71
C VAL A 200 -22.22 8.87 44.65
N ARG A 201 -21.04 8.53 44.11
CA ARG A 201 -19.79 8.40 44.84
C ARG A 201 -19.38 9.67 45.62
N TYR A 202 -19.94 10.84 45.27
CA TYR A 202 -19.69 12.12 45.94
C TYR A 202 -20.75 12.49 47.00
N PHE A 203 -21.75 11.63 47.24
CA PHE A 203 -22.80 11.86 48.23
C PHE A 203 -22.73 10.81 49.33
N ASP A 204 -22.59 11.27 50.57
CA ASP A 204 -22.54 10.40 51.76
C ASP A 204 -23.92 10.28 52.47
N ASP A 205 -24.97 10.89 51.90
CA ASP A 205 -26.32 10.95 52.48
C ASP A 205 -27.19 9.75 52.06
N ALA A 206 -27.48 8.85 53.00
CA ALA A 206 -28.26 7.65 52.76
C ALA A 206 -29.73 7.93 52.38
N ASP A 207 -30.35 8.98 52.92
CA ASP A 207 -31.74 9.34 52.63
C ASP A 207 -31.88 9.88 51.19
N LEU A 208 -30.88 10.64 50.73
CA LEU A 208 -30.80 11.12 49.35
C LEU A 208 -30.65 9.96 48.35
N VAL A 209 -29.75 9.01 48.66
CA VAL A 209 -29.50 7.82 47.82
C VAL A 209 -30.74 6.93 47.78
N GLN A 210 -31.42 6.72 48.90
CA GLN A 210 -32.66 5.94 48.97
C GLN A 210 -33.77 6.58 48.11
N LYS A 211 -33.98 7.91 48.21
CA LYS A 211 -34.93 8.65 47.37
C LYS A 211 -34.59 8.54 45.88
N TRP A 212 -33.31 8.59 45.53
CA TRP A 212 -32.87 8.39 44.15
C TRP A 212 -33.21 6.98 43.64
N LEU A 213 -32.95 5.94 44.44
CA LEU A 213 -33.27 4.56 44.07
C LEU A 213 -34.78 4.35 43.90
N GLU A 214 -35.60 4.89 44.79
CA GLU A 214 -37.07 4.84 44.68
C GLU A 214 -37.58 5.52 43.39
N GLN A 215 -36.96 6.64 42.98
CA GLN A 215 -37.30 7.31 41.73
C GLN A 215 -36.76 6.57 40.50
N LYS A 216 -35.60 5.92 40.60
CA LYS A 216 -34.91 5.27 39.47
C LYS A 216 -35.36 3.82 39.27
N LEU A 217 -35.91 3.15 40.28
CA LEU A 217 -36.40 1.77 40.28
C LEU A 217 -37.94 1.73 40.47
N ASN A 218 -38.67 2.08 39.41
CA ASN A 218 -40.12 2.07 39.34
C ASN A 218 -40.62 1.22 38.15
N ASP A 219 -41.94 1.11 37.97
CA ASP A 219 -42.56 0.29 36.91
C ASP A 219 -42.15 0.70 35.48
N ASN A 220 -41.70 1.94 35.27
CA ASN A 220 -41.22 2.45 33.99
C ASN A 220 -39.70 2.29 33.80
N SER A 221 -38.98 1.78 34.79
CA SER A 221 -37.53 1.61 34.70
C SER A 221 -37.15 0.56 33.67
N THR A 222 -36.09 0.86 32.93
CA THR A 222 -35.59 -0.01 31.86
C THR A 222 -34.46 -0.90 32.34
N LEU A 223 -34.14 -1.92 31.54
CA LEU A 223 -32.94 -2.76 31.73
C LEU A 223 -31.67 -1.93 31.92
N SER A 224 -31.54 -0.85 31.14
CA SER A 224 -30.39 0.05 31.23
C SER A 224 -30.34 0.74 32.59
N ASP A 225 -31.49 1.18 33.11
CA ASP A 225 -31.56 1.82 34.43
C ASP A 225 -31.13 0.86 35.54
N TRP A 226 -31.57 -0.40 35.48
CA TRP A 226 -31.21 -1.43 36.46
C TRP A 226 -29.71 -1.74 36.44
N GLN A 227 -29.13 -1.95 35.25
CA GLN A 227 -27.69 -2.19 35.10
C GLN A 227 -26.83 -0.97 35.49
N GLU A 228 -27.34 0.25 35.29
CA GLU A 228 -26.66 1.48 35.71
C GLU A 228 -26.65 1.62 37.24
N VAL A 229 -27.73 1.19 37.91
CA VAL A 229 -27.81 1.12 39.37
C VAL A 229 -26.88 0.04 39.94
N GLU A 230 -26.79 -1.15 39.33
CA GLU A 230 -25.86 -2.20 39.78
C GLU A 230 -24.39 -1.74 39.78
N LYS A 231 -23.99 -0.91 38.81
CA LYS A 231 -22.62 -0.35 38.73
C LYS A 231 -22.31 0.59 39.89
N SER A 232 -23.32 1.16 40.53
CA SER A 232 -23.17 2.07 41.66
C SER A 232 -23.16 1.36 43.01
N PHE A 233 -23.39 0.04 43.08
CA PHE A 233 -23.47 -0.72 44.33
C PHE A 233 -22.22 -0.62 45.20
N GLU A 234 -21.03 -0.47 44.60
CA GLU A 234 -19.77 -0.30 45.33
C GLU A 234 -19.67 1.06 46.06
N TYR A 235 -20.51 2.04 45.71
CA TYR A 235 -20.42 3.43 46.15
C TYR A 235 -21.63 3.94 46.95
N ILE A 236 -22.61 3.06 47.24
CA ILE A 236 -23.82 3.41 48.00
C ILE A 236 -23.92 2.57 49.29
N PRO A 237 -24.69 3.02 50.30
CA PRO A 237 -24.87 2.28 51.55
C PRO A 237 -25.45 0.88 51.33
N ASN A 238 -24.98 -0.11 52.10
CA ASN A 238 -25.39 -1.51 51.96
C ASN A 238 -26.91 -1.75 52.09
N GLU A 239 -27.59 -0.97 52.93
CA GLU A 239 -29.05 -1.02 53.09
C GLU A 239 -29.80 -0.62 51.80
N CYS A 240 -29.30 0.40 51.11
CA CYS A 240 -29.79 0.83 49.80
C CYS A 240 -29.53 -0.23 48.71
N VAL A 241 -28.38 -0.93 48.77
CA VAL A 241 -28.07 -2.05 47.84
C VAL A 241 -29.07 -3.20 48.00
N MET A 242 -29.41 -3.56 49.25
CA MET A 242 -30.37 -4.63 49.52
C MET A 242 -31.77 -4.28 48.99
N TYR A 243 -32.21 -3.04 49.22
CA TYR A 243 -33.45 -2.51 48.66
C TYR A 243 -33.46 -2.59 47.13
N ALA A 244 -32.41 -2.09 46.48
CA ALA A 244 -32.29 -2.08 45.02
C ALA A 244 -32.35 -3.49 44.41
N LYS A 245 -31.63 -4.47 44.98
CA LYS A 245 -31.64 -5.85 44.49
C LYS A 245 -33.02 -6.50 44.56
N GLN A 246 -33.72 -6.35 45.67
CA GLN A 246 -35.06 -6.91 45.84
C GLN A 246 -36.09 -6.28 44.88
N HIS A 247 -36.03 -4.95 44.69
CA HIS A 247 -36.93 -4.26 43.77
C HIS A 247 -36.62 -4.58 42.30
N ILE A 248 -35.35 -4.70 41.91
CA ILE A 248 -34.97 -5.12 40.55
C ILE A 248 -35.49 -6.53 40.25
N GLU A 249 -35.31 -7.51 41.16
CA GLU A 249 -35.77 -8.90 40.95
C GLU A 249 -37.30 -8.95 40.76
N MET A 250 -38.07 -8.18 41.55
CA MET A 250 -39.53 -8.09 41.41
C MET A 250 -39.97 -7.49 40.06
N LEU A 251 -39.33 -6.41 39.60
CA LEU A 251 -39.65 -5.74 38.34
C LEU A 251 -39.28 -6.60 37.11
N VAL A 252 -38.17 -7.34 37.21
CA VAL A 252 -37.64 -8.23 36.17
C VAL A 252 -38.58 -9.42 35.92
N ASP A 253 -39.16 -10.01 36.97
CA ASP A 253 -40.03 -11.19 36.85
C ASP A 253 -41.27 -10.94 35.97
N GLY A 254 -41.90 -9.76 36.08
CA GLY A 254 -43.03 -9.38 35.23
C GLY A 254 -42.65 -9.27 33.75
N LYS A 255 -41.42 -8.79 33.46
CA LYS A 255 -40.91 -8.64 32.10
C LYS A 255 -40.44 -9.94 31.48
N ILE A 256 -39.99 -10.91 32.28
CA ILE A 256 -39.64 -12.25 31.79
C ILE A 256 -40.87 -12.97 31.23
N ASN A 257 -42.01 -12.92 31.93
CA ASN A 257 -43.24 -13.57 31.49
C ASN A 257 -43.79 -12.97 30.19
N GLU A 258 -43.79 -11.64 30.05
CA GLU A 258 -44.16 -10.95 28.79
C GLU A 258 -43.30 -11.44 27.60
N VAL A 259 -41.99 -11.64 27.83
CA VAL A 259 -41.07 -12.10 26.79
C VAL A 259 -41.29 -13.59 26.47
N PHE A 260 -41.61 -14.45 27.44
CA PHE A 260 -41.99 -15.84 27.15
C PHE A 260 -43.29 -15.93 26.32
N GLU A 261 -44.29 -15.10 26.58
CA GLU A 261 -45.50 -15.03 25.76
C GLU A 261 -45.20 -14.59 24.32
N GLU A 262 -44.37 -13.54 24.16
CA GLU A 262 -43.90 -13.07 22.85
C GLU A 262 -43.19 -14.20 22.07
N LEU A 263 -42.23 -14.88 22.71
CA LEU A 263 -41.45 -15.97 22.12
C LEU A 263 -42.33 -17.19 21.77
N SER A 264 -43.40 -17.45 22.53
CA SER A 264 -44.32 -18.58 22.29
C SER A 264 -45.12 -18.47 21.00
N THR A 265 -45.30 -17.25 20.45
CA THR A 265 -46.00 -17.03 19.17
C THR A 265 -45.13 -17.36 17.96
N ARG A 266 -43.82 -17.49 18.16
CA ARG A 266 -42.85 -17.72 17.09
C ARG A 266 -42.77 -19.20 16.70
N SER A 267 -42.06 -19.47 15.61
CA SER A 267 -41.86 -20.81 15.05
C SER A 267 -40.42 -21.32 15.15
N ASP A 268 -39.48 -20.46 15.55
CA ASP A 268 -38.04 -20.61 15.33
C ASP A 268 -37.22 -20.57 16.62
N ILE A 269 -37.86 -20.76 17.78
CA ILE A 269 -37.24 -20.73 19.11
C ILE A 269 -36.77 -22.14 19.52
N SER A 270 -35.54 -22.24 20.03
CA SER A 270 -34.95 -23.46 20.57
C SER A 270 -34.90 -23.44 22.10
N GLU A 271 -34.64 -24.60 22.72
CA GLU A 271 -34.51 -24.69 24.18
C GLU A 271 -33.30 -23.90 24.70
N ASP A 272 -32.19 -23.88 23.95
CA ASP A 272 -30.99 -23.10 24.30
C ASP A 272 -31.23 -21.59 24.26
N ASP A 273 -32.14 -21.12 23.39
CA ASP A 273 -32.51 -19.70 23.33
C ASP A 273 -33.21 -19.24 24.62
N LEU A 274 -33.78 -20.16 25.40
CA LEU A 274 -34.58 -19.86 26.60
C LEU A 274 -33.79 -19.97 27.91
N LYS A 275 -32.51 -20.35 27.88
CA LYS A 275 -31.65 -20.52 29.06
C LYS A 275 -30.50 -19.51 29.07
N ALA A 276 -30.18 -18.95 30.24
CA ALA A 276 -29.06 -18.01 30.38
C ALA A 276 -27.71 -18.72 30.17
N SER A 277 -26.92 -18.28 29.19
CA SER A 277 -25.56 -18.77 28.93
C SER A 277 -24.51 -17.68 29.21
N SER A 278 -23.41 -18.04 29.86
CA SER A 278 -22.24 -17.16 30.09
C SER A 278 -21.35 -17.01 28.85
N GLU A 279 -21.57 -17.81 27.81
CA GLU A 279 -20.79 -17.77 26.56
C GLU A 279 -21.71 -17.50 25.37
N HIS A 280 -21.76 -16.24 24.93
CA HIS A 280 -22.18 -15.95 23.55
C HIS A 280 -21.07 -15.23 22.79
N ARG A 281 -20.30 -16.01 22.01
CA ARG A 281 -19.55 -15.48 20.87
C ARG A 281 -20.56 -14.92 19.89
N ARG A 282 -20.39 -13.65 19.50
CA ARG A 282 -21.06 -13.09 18.30
C ARG A 282 -20.79 -14.02 17.12
N ARG A 283 -21.75 -14.88 16.77
CA ARG A 283 -21.71 -15.63 15.52
C ARG A 283 -21.85 -14.60 14.40
N THR A 284 -20.73 -14.29 13.76
CA THR A 284 -20.68 -13.45 12.56
C THR A 284 -21.00 -14.34 11.37
N GLY A 285 -22.30 -14.53 11.12
CA GLY A 285 -22.83 -15.15 9.91
C GLY A 285 -23.83 -14.21 9.22
N MET A 286 -23.86 -14.23 7.89
CA MET A 286 -24.84 -13.50 7.08
C MET A 286 -26.25 -14.04 7.39
N TYR A 287 -27.19 -13.14 7.67
CA TYR A 287 -28.58 -13.36 8.10
C TYR A 287 -28.77 -13.67 9.59
N VAL A 288 -28.98 -12.59 10.33
CA VAL A 288 -29.39 -12.57 11.72
C VAL A 288 -30.81 -12.03 11.77
N ASP A 289 -31.78 -12.85 12.21
CA ASP A 289 -33.13 -12.37 12.55
C ASP A 289 -32.99 -11.48 13.80
N ARG A 290 -33.03 -10.16 13.56
CA ARG A 290 -32.84 -9.17 14.61
C ARG A 290 -33.97 -9.20 15.63
N ASP A 291 -35.19 -9.55 15.23
CA ASP A 291 -36.32 -9.56 16.16
C ASP A 291 -36.22 -10.75 17.11
N LYS A 292 -35.86 -11.94 16.58
CA LYS A 292 -35.51 -13.10 17.41
C LYS A 292 -34.37 -12.76 18.37
N GLN A 293 -33.27 -12.22 17.86
CA GLN A 293 -32.11 -11.92 18.70
C GLN A 293 -32.42 -10.85 19.74
N ASN A 294 -33.21 -9.85 19.41
CA ASN A 294 -33.63 -8.82 20.35
C ASN A 294 -34.46 -9.43 21.48
N ALA A 295 -35.44 -10.28 21.17
CA ALA A 295 -36.27 -10.94 22.18
C ALA A 295 -35.47 -11.90 23.07
N VAL A 296 -34.60 -12.73 22.49
CA VAL A 296 -33.72 -13.66 23.22
C VAL A 296 -32.69 -12.91 24.08
N SER A 297 -32.03 -11.90 23.52
CA SER A 297 -31.07 -11.08 24.26
C SER A 297 -31.75 -10.31 25.39
N LYS A 298 -33.01 -9.88 25.20
CA LYS A 298 -33.82 -9.23 26.22
C LYS A 298 -34.15 -10.20 27.35
N LEU A 299 -34.59 -11.43 27.04
CA LEU A 299 -34.80 -12.50 28.01
C LEU A 299 -33.53 -12.78 28.83
N TRP A 300 -32.39 -12.96 28.17
CA TRP A 300 -31.13 -13.24 28.87
C TRP A 300 -30.69 -12.12 29.79
N SER A 301 -30.85 -10.87 29.34
CA SER A 301 -30.49 -9.70 30.16
C SER A 301 -31.35 -9.61 31.42
N TYR A 302 -32.61 -10.03 31.34
CA TYR A 302 -33.49 -10.15 32.49
C TYR A 302 -33.12 -11.34 33.39
N LEU A 303 -32.84 -12.50 32.82
CA LEU A 303 -32.42 -13.70 33.58
C LEU A 303 -31.13 -13.50 34.38
N HIS A 304 -30.24 -12.58 33.97
CA HIS A 304 -29.03 -12.25 34.74
C HIS A 304 -29.31 -11.41 36.00
N LEU A 305 -30.50 -10.81 36.10
CA LEU A 305 -30.92 -9.94 37.20
C LEU A 305 -31.83 -10.64 38.22
N THR A 306 -32.14 -11.92 38.02
CA THR A 306 -32.99 -12.74 38.90
C THR A 306 -32.34 -14.10 39.17
N SER A 307 -32.69 -14.72 40.28
CA SER A 307 -32.20 -16.05 40.67
C SER A 307 -33.13 -17.21 40.27
N LYS A 308 -34.32 -16.92 39.72
CA LYS A 308 -35.37 -17.89 39.35
C LYS A 308 -35.09 -18.65 38.03
N GLN A 309 -35.64 -19.87 37.89
CA GLN A 309 -35.32 -20.82 36.79
C GLN A 309 -36.41 -21.05 35.72
N TYR A 310 -37.68 -20.66 35.94
CA TYR A 310 -38.76 -20.61 34.92
C TYR A 310 -39.02 -21.89 34.08
N GLU A 311 -38.90 -23.08 34.66
CA GLU A 311 -38.99 -24.36 33.92
C GLU A 311 -40.36 -24.65 33.29
N GLU A 312 -41.46 -24.26 33.94
CA GLU A 312 -42.83 -24.52 33.45
C GLU A 312 -43.19 -23.64 32.25
N GLU A 313 -42.75 -22.38 32.28
CA GLU A 313 -42.90 -21.39 31.21
C GLU A 313 -42.12 -21.80 29.96
N ILE A 314 -40.90 -22.33 30.13
CA ILE A 314 -40.08 -22.86 29.04
C ILE A 314 -40.80 -24.01 28.32
N ALA A 315 -41.37 -24.96 29.06
CA ALA A 315 -42.06 -26.11 28.48
C ALA A 315 -43.31 -25.71 27.68
N LYS A 316 -44.12 -24.78 28.20
CA LYS A 316 -45.31 -24.24 27.51
C LYS A 316 -44.96 -23.49 26.23
N CYS A 317 -43.87 -22.71 26.27
CA CYS A 317 -43.36 -21.98 25.12
C CYS A 317 -42.97 -22.93 23.98
N LEU A 318 -42.14 -23.94 24.26
CA LEU A 318 -41.66 -24.89 23.26
C LEU A 318 -42.79 -25.70 22.59
N ALA A 319 -43.83 -26.09 23.33
CA ALA A 319 -44.98 -26.79 22.76
C ALA A 319 -45.76 -25.93 21.75
N SER A 320 -45.94 -24.65 22.05
CA SER A 320 -46.62 -23.69 21.16
C SER A 320 -45.79 -23.41 19.90
N VAL A 321 -44.48 -23.25 20.07
CA VAL A 321 -43.53 -23.00 18.96
C VAL A 321 -43.54 -24.15 17.96
N LYS A 322 -43.56 -25.41 18.42
CA LYS A 322 -43.63 -26.59 17.53
C LYS A 322 -44.87 -26.58 16.63
N LYS A 323 -46.04 -26.30 17.19
CA LYS A 323 -47.31 -26.23 16.45
C LYS A 323 -47.33 -25.08 15.44
N ASN A 324 -46.80 -23.92 15.82
CA ASN A 324 -46.72 -22.76 14.94
C ASN A 324 -45.72 -22.97 13.80
N ARG A 325 -44.61 -23.68 14.06
CA ARG A 325 -43.65 -24.08 13.04
C ARG A 325 -44.28 -24.96 11.97
N PHE A 326 -44.99 -26.01 12.35
CA PHE A 326 -45.65 -26.90 11.37
C PHE A 326 -46.60 -26.12 10.44
N LYS A 327 -47.46 -25.28 11.01
CA LYS A 327 -48.40 -24.44 10.24
C LYS A 327 -47.69 -23.48 9.29
N LYS A 328 -46.64 -22.81 9.78
CA LYS A 328 -45.86 -21.87 8.96
C LYS A 328 -45.21 -22.57 7.77
N GLU A 329 -44.57 -23.72 7.99
CA GLU A 329 -43.94 -24.50 6.92
C GLU A 329 -44.98 -24.99 5.89
N LEU A 330 -46.14 -25.48 6.35
CA LEU A 330 -47.22 -25.93 5.45
C LEU A 330 -47.85 -24.77 4.65
N THR A 331 -48.12 -23.62 5.29
CA THR A 331 -48.65 -22.44 4.58
C THR A 331 -47.63 -21.88 3.58
N ALA A 332 -46.35 -21.80 3.95
CA ALA A 332 -45.30 -21.35 3.06
C ALA A 332 -45.16 -22.26 1.83
N PHE A 333 -45.28 -23.57 2.01
CA PHE A 333 -45.29 -24.55 0.93
C PHE A 333 -46.49 -24.35 -0.02
N VAL A 334 -47.70 -24.16 0.53
CA VAL A 334 -48.92 -23.94 -0.27
C VAL A 334 -48.87 -22.62 -1.05
N GLU A 335 -48.46 -21.52 -0.42
CA GLU A 335 -48.35 -20.21 -1.07
C GLU A 335 -47.27 -20.17 -2.16
N LYS A 336 -46.18 -20.91 -1.94
CA LYS A 336 -45.02 -20.97 -2.85
C LYS A 336 -44.91 -22.34 -3.52
N GLN A 337 -46.04 -22.94 -3.87
CA GLN A 337 -46.10 -24.28 -4.45
C GLN A 337 -45.25 -24.50 -5.72
N TYR A 338 -44.77 -23.44 -6.38
CA TYR A 338 -43.90 -23.51 -7.56
C TYR A 338 -42.45 -23.06 -7.29
N ASN A 339 -42.03 -22.90 -6.02
CA ASN A 339 -40.67 -22.50 -5.65
C ASN A 339 -39.85 -23.70 -5.14
N ASP A 340 -38.86 -24.13 -5.91
CA ASP A 340 -38.08 -25.34 -5.63
C ASP A 340 -37.37 -25.36 -4.26
N TYR A 341 -36.81 -24.22 -3.83
CA TYR A 341 -36.14 -24.12 -2.52
C TYR A 341 -37.13 -24.28 -1.36
N GLY A 342 -38.29 -23.59 -1.44
CA GLY A 342 -39.32 -23.69 -0.41
C GLY A 342 -39.96 -25.09 -0.35
N ARG A 343 -39.99 -25.82 -1.47
CA ARG A 343 -40.46 -27.21 -1.53
C ARG A 343 -39.47 -28.16 -0.85
N ASN A 344 -38.19 -28.07 -1.18
CA ASN A 344 -37.13 -28.89 -0.57
C ASN A 344 -37.05 -28.68 0.95
N ASP A 345 -37.14 -27.44 1.41
CA ASP A 345 -37.13 -27.11 2.83
C ASP A 345 -38.32 -27.74 3.56
N PHE A 346 -39.51 -27.65 2.96
CA PHE A 346 -40.72 -28.27 3.51
C PHE A 346 -40.62 -29.80 3.57
N PHE A 347 -40.18 -30.46 2.50
CA PHE A 347 -40.03 -31.92 2.50
C PHE A 347 -38.91 -32.41 3.42
N THR A 348 -37.83 -31.64 3.56
CA THR A 348 -36.77 -31.93 4.54
C THR A 348 -37.30 -31.81 5.96
N TYR A 349 -38.08 -30.76 6.25
CA TYR A 349 -38.76 -30.61 7.53
C TYR A 349 -39.71 -31.80 7.80
N LEU A 350 -40.52 -32.16 6.80
CA LEU A 350 -41.51 -33.24 6.91
C LEU A 350 -40.86 -34.60 7.19
N ASN A 351 -39.78 -34.93 6.48
CA ASN A 351 -39.06 -36.21 6.64
C ASN A 351 -38.30 -36.33 7.97
N ASN A 352 -38.08 -35.21 8.68
CA ASN A 352 -37.40 -35.16 9.98
C ASN A 352 -38.37 -35.05 11.17
N LEU A 353 -39.69 -35.01 10.94
CA LEU A 353 -40.67 -35.01 12.02
C LEU A 353 -40.67 -36.35 12.76
N ALA A 354 -40.79 -36.29 14.09
CA ALA A 354 -41.01 -37.50 14.88
C ALA A 354 -42.34 -38.15 14.47
N THR A 355 -42.40 -39.49 14.53
CA THR A 355 -43.57 -40.27 14.07
C THR A 355 -44.87 -39.83 14.75
N GLU A 356 -44.83 -39.51 16.04
CA GLU A 356 -45.98 -39.04 16.82
C GLU A 356 -46.48 -37.67 16.33
N ASP A 357 -45.57 -36.75 16.02
CA ASP A 357 -45.88 -35.43 15.49
C ASP A 357 -46.43 -35.52 14.06
N PHE A 358 -45.82 -36.34 13.19
CA PHE A 358 -46.31 -36.56 11.82
C PHE A 358 -47.73 -37.13 11.79
N LEU A 359 -48.02 -38.12 12.65
CA LEU A 359 -49.37 -38.69 12.75
C LEU A 359 -50.41 -37.65 13.17
N SER A 360 -50.03 -36.71 14.03
CA SER A 360 -50.94 -35.64 14.49
C SER A 360 -51.32 -34.63 13.40
N PHE A 361 -50.55 -34.56 12.30
CA PHE A 361 -50.78 -33.61 11.21
C PHE A 361 -51.10 -34.25 9.85
N LYS A 362 -51.13 -35.59 9.76
CA LYS A 362 -51.20 -36.35 8.50
C LYS A 362 -52.41 -36.03 7.61
N GLU A 363 -53.61 -35.84 8.20
CA GLU A 363 -54.83 -35.57 7.44
C GLU A 363 -54.82 -34.18 6.77
N GLU A 364 -54.33 -33.16 7.48
CA GLU A 364 -54.19 -31.78 6.97
C GLU A 364 -53.16 -31.72 5.81
N LEU A 365 -52.13 -32.57 5.89
CA LEU A 365 -51.09 -32.71 4.88
C LEU A 365 -51.59 -33.39 3.59
N VAL A 366 -52.32 -34.50 3.70
CA VAL A 366 -52.85 -35.26 2.54
C VAL A 366 -53.75 -34.37 1.67
N LEU A 367 -54.68 -33.63 2.30
CA LEU A 367 -55.62 -32.76 1.59
C LEU A 367 -54.91 -31.66 0.80
N SER A 368 -53.87 -31.07 1.39
CA SER A 368 -53.11 -29.97 0.78
C SER A 368 -52.23 -30.43 -0.39
N ILE A 369 -51.58 -31.60 -0.26
CA ILE A 369 -50.62 -32.11 -1.26
C ILE A 369 -51.31 -32.68 -2.50
N SER A 370 -52.39 -33.45 -2.35
CA SER A 370 -53.06 -34.08 -3.50
C SER A 370 -53.54 -33.05 -4.52
N SER A 371 -54.13 -31.95 -4.05
CA SER A 371 -54.58 -30.83 -4.91
C SER A 371 -53.45 -30.20 -5.72
N ILE A 372 -52.26 -30.08 -5.12
CA ILE A 372 -51.07 -29.49 -5.76
C ILE A 372 -50.52 -30.43 -6.84
N ILE A 373 -50.40 -31.73 -6.53
CA ILE A 373 -49.90 -32.74 -7.48
C ILE A 373 -50.81 -32.83 -8.70
N ASP A 374 -52.13 -32.93 -8.50
CA ASP A 374 -53.07 -33.04 -9.61
C ASP A 374 -53.05 -31.80 -10.52
N LYS A 375 -53.04 -30.60 -9.93
CA LYS A 375 -52.92 -29.35 -10.68
C LYS A 375 -51.61 -29.26 -11.48
N ALA A 376 -50.50 -29.70 -10.90
CA ALA A 376 -49.20 -29.69 -11.59
C ALA A 376 -49.17 -30.65 -12.79
N ILE A 377 -49.85 -31.80 -12.72
CA ILE A 377 -50.01 -32.72 -13.86
C ILE A 377 -50.83 -32.06 -14.97
N GLU A 378 -51.95 -31.39 -14.64
CA GLU A 378 -52.80 -30.67 -15.61
C GLU A 378 -52.06 -29.53 -16.31
N GLU A 379 -51.15 -28.87 -15.60
CA GLU A 379 -50.30 -27.79 -16.14
C GLU A 379 -49.05 -28.30 -16.89
N ASN A 380 -48.93 -29.60 -17.14
CA ASN A 380 -47.77 -30.26 -17.77
C ASN A 380 -46.43 -30.07 -17.04
N LYS A 381 -46.46 -29.83 -15.72
CA LYS A 381 -45.26 -29.62 -14.87
C LYS A 381 -44.66 -30.93 -14.38
N TYR A 382 -44.42 -31.87 -15.30
CA TYR A 382 -44.02 -33.25 -14.94
C TYR A 382 -42.72 -33.32 -14.15
N TRP A 383 -41.77 -32.39 -14.38
CA TRP A 383 -40.48 -32.38 -13.67
C TRP A 383 -40.69 -32.24 -12.17
N GLN A 384 -41.53 -31.27 -11.80
CA GLN A 384 -41.90 -31.00 -10.42
C GLN A 384 -42.62 -32.19 -9.79
N VAL A 385 -43.57 -32.79 -10.50
CA VAL A 385 -44.36 -33.91 -9.97
C VAL A 385 -43.49 -35.14 -9.68
N VAL A 386 -42.51 -35.43 -10.53
CA VAL A 386 -41.55 -36.52 -10.30
C VAL A 386 -40.70 -36.28 -9.06
N ASP A 387 -40.26 -35.05 -8.84
CA ASP A 387 -39.50 -34.69 -7.63
C ASP A 387 -40.37 -34.84 -6.36
N ASP A 388 -41.61 -34.38 -6.42
CA ASP A 388 -42.57 -34.49 -5.32
C ASP A 388 -42.82 -35.95 -4.92
N ILE A 389 -43.00 -36.83 -5.90
CA ILE A 389 -43.19 -38.27 -5.67
C ILE A 389 -41.96 -38.88 -4.98
N ARG A 390 -40.74 -38.45 -5.32
CA ARG A 390 -39.51 -38.95 -4.68
C ARG A 390 -39.39 -38.51 -3.23
N GLN A 391 -39.80 -37.29 -2.92
CA GLN A 391 -39.65 -36.70 -1.59
C GLN A 391 -40.77 -37.11 -0.63
N LEU A 392 -41.92 -37.53 -1.15
CA LEU A 392 -43.10 -37.95 -0.38
C LEU A 392 -43.16 -39.43 -0.01
N LYS A 393 -42.02 -40.13 0.04
CA LYS A 393 -41.96 -41.55 0.45
C LYS A 393 -42.59 -41.81 1.83
N VAL A 394 -42.52 -40.84 2.74
CA VAL A 394 -43.14 -40.92 4.08
C VAL A 394 -44.68 -41.10 4.02
N MET A 395 -45.32 -40.76 2.90
CA MET A 395 -46.76 -40.94 2.69
C MET A 395 -47.16 -42.38 2.35
N GLY A 396 -46.20 -43.23 1.96
CA GLY A 396 -46.41 -44.64 1.60
C GLY A 396 -46.80 -44.87 0.12
N GLU A 397 -46.56 -46.10 -0.36
CA GLU A 397 -46.76 -46.48 -1.77
C GLU A 397 -48.24 -46.50 -2.20
N GLU A 398 -49.17 -46.69 -1.26
CA GLU A 398 -50.62 -46.60 -1.54
C GLU A 398 -51.04 -45.21 -2.04
N PHE A 399 -50.34 -44.15 -1.61
CA PHE A 399 -50.58 -42.79 -2.05
C PHE A 399 -49.88 -42.45 -3.38
N LEU A 400 -48.66 -42.96 -3.61
CA LEU A 400 -47.80 -42.53 -4.71
C LEU A 400 -48.04 -43.27 -6.04
N ASN A 401 -48.40 -44.56 -5.98
CA ASN A 401 -48.52 -45.40 -7.19
C ASN A 401 -49.53 -44.91 -8.24
N PRO A 402 -50.72 -44.37 -7.88
CA PRO A 402 -51.67 -43.85 -8.87
C PRO A 402 -51.09 -42.72 -9.73
N TYR A 403 -50.25 -41.85 -9.14
CA TYR A 403 -49.63 -40.74 -9.84
C TYR A 403 -48.52 -41.19 -10.79
N ARG A 404 -47.71 -42.19 -10.41
CA ARG A 404 -46.65 -42.75 -11.28
C ARG A 404 -47.21 -43.35 -12.57
N GLN A 405 -48.30 -44.12 -12.45
CA GLN A 405 -48.98 -44.75 -13.59
C GLN A 405 -49.62 -43.71 -14.53
N LYS A 406 -50.17 -42.63 -14.00
CA LYS A 406 -50.74 -41.51 -14.79
C LYS A 406 -49.67 -40.75 -15.58
N LEU A 407 -48.44 -40.64 -15.07
CA LEU A 407 -47.34 -39.87 -15.67
C LEU A 407 -46.57 -40.59 -16.79
N LEU A 408 -46.50 -41.93 -16.75
CA LEU A 408 -45.62 -42.71 -17.65
C LEU A 408 -45.79 -42.41 -19.15
N PRO A 409 -47.02 -42.40 -19.73
CA PRO A 409 -47.18 -42.07 -21.15
C PRO A 409 -46.85 -40.60 -21.47
N LEU A 410 -47.12 -39.67 -20.56
CA LEU A 410 -46.84 -38.23 -20.75
C LEU A 410 -45.34 -37.92 -20.78
N ILE A 411 -44.57 -38.61 -19.94
CA ILE A 411 -43.11 -38.51 -19.89
C ILE A 411 -42.48 -39.03 -21.18
N LYS A 412 -42.97 -40.16 -21.72
CA LYS A 412 -42.47 -40.72 -22.99
C LYS A 412 -42.58 -39.72 -24.14
N ASP A 413 -43.73 -39.07 -24.28
CA ASP A 413 -43.93 -38.07 -25.34
C ASP A 413 -43.07 -36.82 -25.11
N LYS A 414 -42.92 -36.39 -23.86
CA LYS A 414 -42.08 -35.23 -23.53
C LYS A 414 -40.60 -35.46 -23.85
N LEU A 415 -40.08 -36.65 -23.55
CA LEU A 415 -38.69 -37.01 -23.86
C LEU A 415 -38.42 -37.09 -25.37
N LYS A 416 -39.38 -37.59 -26.17
CA LYS A 416 -39.27 -37.58 -27.64
C LYS A 416 -39.20 -36.17 -28.22
N GLU A 417 -40.02 -35.25 -27.70
CA GLU A 417 -40.03 -33.84 -28.10
C GLU A 417 -38.70 -33.15 -27.75
N LEU A 418 -38.22 -33.32 -26.52
CA LEU A 418 -36.94 -32.74 -26.05
C LEU A 418 -35.77 -33.25 -26.88
N LEU A 419 -35.72 -34.56 -27.16
CA LEU A 419 -34.67 -35.16 -27.95
C LEU A 419 -34.60 -34.58 -29.37
N ARG A 420 -35.75 -34.45 -30.05
CA ARG A 420 -35.81 -33.89 -31.41
C ARG A 420 -35.41 -32.41 -31.45
N THR A 421 -35.79 -31.65 -30.43
CA THR A 421 -35.48 -30.21 -30.34
C THR A 421 -33.98 -29.97 -30.17
N ASN A 422 -33.29 -30.87 -29.45
CA ASN A 422 -31.89 -30.71 -29.07
C ASN A 422 -30.92 -31.55 -29.91
N LEU A 423 -31.41 -32.32 -30.89
CA LEU A 423 -30.68 -33.40 -31.60
C LEU A 423 -29.32 -33.01 -32.19
N ASN A 424 -29.10 -31.75 -32.52
CA ASN A 424 -27.87 -31.26 -33.18
C ASN A 424 -26.99 -30.38 -32.28
N SER A 425 -27.30 -30.25 -30.99
CA SER A 425 -26.47 -29.51 -30.05
C SER A 425 -25.99 -30.44 -28.92
N PRO A 426 -24.67 -30.70 -28.82
CA PRO A 426 -24.11 -31.59 -27.81
C PRO A 426 -24.38 -31.07 -26.41
N TYR A 427 -24.12 -29.77 -26.18
CA TYR A 427 -24.44 -29.10 -24.93
C TYR A 427 -25.90 -29.28 -24.53
N ARG A 428 -26.85 -29.05 -25.45
CA ARG A 428 -28.28 -29.18 -25.16
C ARG A 428 -28.72 -30.63 -24.95
N ILE A 429 -28.10 -31.60 -25.61
CA ILE A 429 -28.39 -33.01 -25.37
C ILE A 429 -27.95 -33.42 -23.97
N GLU A 430 -26.74 -33.02 -23.56
CA GLU A 430 -26.22 -33.29 -22.22
C GLU A 430 -27.04 -32.56 -21.15
N SER A 431 -27.17 -31.24 -21.26
CA SER A 431 -27.79 -30.40 -20.25
C SER A 431 -29.31 -30.56 -20.16
N ASP A 432 -29.99 -30.65 -21.30
CA ASP A 432 -31.46 -30.55 -21.35
C ASP A 432 -32.13 -31.91 -21.55
N PHE A 433 -31.54 -32.82 -22.35
CA PHE A 433 -32.16 -34.13 -22.61
C PHE A 433 -31.72 -35.21 -21.62
N PHE A 434 -30.43 -35.47 -21.42
CA PHE A 434 -29.98 -36.56 -20.53
C PHE A 434 -30.35 -36.29 -19.08
N SER A 435 -30.21 -35.04 -18.62
CA SER A 435 -30.72 -34.58 -17.33
C SER A 435 -32.22 -34.87 -17.16
N ALA A 436 -33.03 -34.59 -18.19
CA ALA A 436 -34.46 -34.90 -18.16
C ALA A 436 -34.76 -36.39 -18.20
N TYR A 437 -34.03 -37.17 -19.00
CA TYR A 437 -34.19 -38.62 -19.05
C TYR A 437 -33.91 -39.26 -17.69
N GLU A 438 -32.80 -38.90 -17.03
CA GLU A 438 -32.44 -39.41 -15.71
C GLU A 438 -33.47 -39.00 -14.65
N HIS A 439 -33.86 -37.73 -14.64
CA HIS A 439 -34.85 -37.22 -13.69
C HIS A 439 -36.19 -37.95 -13.84
N TYR A 440 -36.77 -37.96 -15.04
CA TYR A 440 -38.07 -38.57 -15.29
C TYR A 440 -38.08 -40.09 -15.07
N SER A 441 -36.98 -40.77 -15.37
CA SER A 441 -36.88 -42.23 -15.22
C SER A 441 -36.73 -42.68 -13.75
N SER A 442 -36.34 -41.77 -12.85
CA SER A 442 -35.96 -42.09 -11.46
C SER A 442 -37.08 -42.62 -10.55
N VAL A 443 -38.35 -42.51 -10.96
CA VAL A 443 -39.52 -42.98 -10.19
C VAL A 443 -40.07 -44.33 -10.68
N TYR A 444 -39.49 -44.88 -11.74
CA TYR A 444 -39.92 -46.12 -12.40
C TYR A 444 -38.95 -47.28 -12.15
N GLU A 445 -39.41 -48.51 -12.36
CA GLU A 445 -38.58 -49.70 -12.24
C GLU A 445 -37.76 -49.95 -13.52
N LYS A 446 -36.73 -50.79 -13.38
CA LYS A 446 -35.73 -51.05 -14.44
C LYS A 446 -36.33 -51.47 -15.79
N ALA A 447 -37.46 -52.19 -15.77
CA ALA A 447 -38.12 -52.66 -17.00
C ALA A 447 -38.72 -51.50 -17.82
N GLU A 448 -39.31 -50.50 -17.14
CA GLU A 448 -39.95 -49.35 -17.78
C GLU A 448 -38.89 -48.36 -18.31
N ILE A 449 -37.77 -48.21 -17.60
CA ILE A 449 -36.63 -47.37 -18.02
C ILE A 449 -36.04 -47.88 -19.35
N GLU A 450 -35.90 -49.20 -19.48
CA GLU A 450 -35.37 -49.82 -20.71
C GLU A 450 -36.35 -49.66 -21.88
N GLU A 451 -37.66 -49.74 -21.62
CA GLU A 451 -38.70 -49.50 -22.62
C GLU A 451 -38.62 -48.06 -23.18
N ILE A 452 -38.48 -47.06 -22.31
CA ILE A 452 -38.33 -45.65 -22.72
C ILE A 452 -37.06 -45.46 -23.57
N LYS A 453 -35.94 -46.08 -23.18
CA LYS A 453 -34.65 -45.96 -23.88
C LYS A 453 -34.71 -46.48 -25.31
N GLN A 454 -35.31 -47.65 -25.53
CA GLN A 454 -35.40 -48.28 -26.85
C GLN A 454 -36.24 -47.45 -27.85
N GLU A 455 -37.25 -46.72 -27.39
CA GLU A 455 -38.07 -45.85 -28.24
C GLU A 455 -37.33 -44.58 -28.72
N LEU A 456 -36.25 -44.17 -28.03
CA LEU A 456 -35.53 -42.91 -28.29
C LEU A 456 -34.28 -43.08 -29.17
N ILE A 457 -33.65 -44.27 -29.16
CA ILE A 457 -32.44 -44.59 -29.95
C ILE A 457 -32.58 -44.27 -31.46
N PRO A 458 -33.71 -44.59 -32.15
CA PRO A 458 -33.85 -44.27 -33.57
C PRO A 458 -33.75 -42.77 -33.88
N ILE A 459 -34.25 -41.91 -32.99
CA ILE A 459 -34.21 -40.45 -33.16
C ILE A 459 -32.78 -39.93 -33.03
N LEU A 460 -31.97 -40.48 -32.12
CA LEU A 460 -30.57 -40.10 -31.95
C LEU A 460 -29.73 -40.31 -33.21
N ARG A 461 -30.05 -41.33 -34.02
CA ARG A 461 -29.35 -41.62 -35.28
C ARG A 461 -29.54 -40.55 -36.36
N GLU A 462 -30.54 -39.67 -36.22
CA GLU A 462 -30.84 -38.62 -37.19
C GLU A 462 -29.93 -37.38 -37.03
N THR A 463 -29.03 -37.35 -36.05
CA THR A 463 -28.15 -36.18 -35.78
C THR A 463 -27.13 -35.90 -36.89
N HIS A 464 -26.85 -34.62 -37.08
CA HIS A 464 -25.77 -34.09 -37.93
C HIS A 464 -24.60 -33.52 -37.11
N SER A 465 -24.65 -33.62 -35.77
CA SER A 465 -23.61 -33.10 -34.88
C SER A 465 -22.65 -34.22 -34.46
N ILE A 466 -21.36 -33.99 -34.69
CA ILE A 466 -20.30 -34.91 -34.30
C ILE A 466 -20.11 -34.89 -32.78
N GLY A 467 -20.30 -33.75 -32.13
CA GLY A 467 -20.28 -33.65 -30.67
C GLY A 467 -21.35 -34.53 -30.04
N VAL A 468 -22.57 -34.50 -30.58
CA VAL A 468 -23.66 -35.37 -30.13
C VAL A 468 -23.30 -36.85 -30.33
N LEU A 469 -22.77 -37.22 -31.50
CA LEU A 469 -22.33 -38.60 -31.76
C LEU A 469 -21.23 -39.07 -30.80
N SER A 470 -20.31 -38.18 -30.43
CA SER A 470 -19.31 -38.45 -29.39
C SER A 470 -19.98 -38.70 -28.04
N GLU A 471 -20.88 -37.80 -27.61
CA GLU A 471 -21.54 -37.85 -26.30
C GLU A 471 -22.40 -39.11 -26.11
N VAL A 472 -23.15 -39.52 -27.14
CA VAL A 472 -24.07 -40.67 -27.05
C VAL A 472 -23.39 -42.03 -27.27
N SER A 473 -22.08 -42.04 -27.54
CA SER A 473 -21.31 -43.26 -27.80
C SER A 473 -20.11 -43.44 -26.86
N THR A 474 -19.74 -42.41 -26.12
CA THR A 474 -18.64 -42.39 -25.14
C THR A 474 -19.13 -41.88 -23.79
N GLY A 475 -18.39 -42.11 -22.70
CA GLY A 475 -18.77 -41.61 -21.36
C GLY A 475 -19.94 -42.35 -20.69
N PHE A 476 -20.81 -41.62 -20.00
CA PHE A 476 -21.90 -42.15 -19.15
C PHE A 476 -23.14 -42.59 -19.94
N HIS A 477 -23.27 -42.19 -21.20
CA HIS A 477 -24.46 -42.39 -22.02
C HIS A 477 -24.16 -43.23 -23.25
N THR A 478 -23.87 -44.53 -23.08
CA THR A 478 -23.65 -45.48 -24.19
C THR A 478 -24.98 -45.90 -24.85
N TRP A 479 -25.58 -45.00 -25.63
CA TRP A 479 -26.84 -45.23 -26.35
C TRP A 479 -26.62 -45.73 -27.78
N LEU A 480 -25.48 -45.39 -28.38
CA LEU A 480 -24.97 -45.95 -29.65
C LEU A 480 -23.61 -46.64 -29.43
N THR A 481 -23.22 -47.48 -30.38
CA THR A 481 -21.87 -48.07 -30.39
C THR A 481 -20.84 -47.07 -30.95
N ILE A 482 -19.60 -47.11 -30.46
CA ILE A 482 -18.55 -46.18 -30.90
C ILE A 482 -18.23 -46.31 -32.40
N ASP A 483 -18.26 -47.52 -32.95
CA ASP A 483 -18.01 -47.77 -34.37
C ASP A 483 -19.10 -47.15 -35.26
N GLU A 484 -20.36 -47.23 -34.83
CA GLU A 484 -21.51 -46.63 -35.52
C GLU A 484 -21.41 -45.09 -35.52
N ALA A 485 -21.09 -44.49 -34.37
CA ALA A 485 -20.89 -43.05 -34.24
C ALA A 485 -19.72 -42.53 -35.09
N LEU A 486 -18.57 -43.22 -35.07
CA LEU A 486 -17.38 -42.84 -35.85
C LEU A 486 -17.64 -42.89 -37.37
N ALA A 487 -18.42 -43.86 -37.85
CA ALA A 487 -18.78 -43.95 -39.25
C ALA A 487 -19.62 -42.73 -39.71
N LEU A 488 -20.62 -42.34 -38.91
CA LEU A 488 -21.45 -41.17 -39.16
C LEU A 488 -20.63 -39.86 -39.09
N SER A 489 -19.73 -39.73 -38.12
CA SER A 489 -18.87 -38.55 -38.00
C SER A 489 -17.93 -38.39 -39.20
N LYS A 490 -17.32 -39.49 -39.69
CA LYS A 490 -16.48 -39.45 -40.90
C LYS A 490 -17.26 -39.00 -42.13
N GLN A 491 -18.50 -39.46 -42.28
CA GLN A 491 -19.37 -39.03 -43.38
C GLN A 491 -19.63 -37.51 -43.33
N ILE A 492 -19.90 -36.96 -42.15
CA ILE A 492 -20.15 -35.52 -41.95
C ILE A 492 -18.89 -34.69 -42.25
N VAL A 493 -17.75 -35.03 -41.64
CA VAL A 493 -16.50 -34.22 -41.76
C VAL A 493 -15.90 -34.25 -43.16
N SER A 494 -16.07 -35.35 -43.90
CA SER A 494 -15.47 -35.51 -45.25
C SER A 494 -15.87 -34.40 -46.24
N GLN A 495 -16.99 -33.71 -46.00
CA GLN A 495 -17.51 -32.65 -46.86
C GLN A 495 -17.08 -31.24 -46.43
N TRP A 496 -16.36 -31.10 -45.30
CA TRP A 496 -15.99 -29.79 -44.76
C TRP A 496 -14.78 -29.19 -45.49
N GLY A 497 -14.89 -27.90 -45.85
CA GLY A 497 -13.78 -27.04 -46.25
C GLY A 497 -13.37 -26.07 -45.12
N TYR A 498 -12.40 -25.19 -45.36
CA TYR A 498 -11.83 -24.31 -44.33
C TYR A 498 -12.88 -23.47 -43.58
N GLY A 499 -13.83 -22.85 -44.30
CA GLY A 499 -14.86 -22.01 -43.66
C GLY A 499 -15.73 -22.78 -42.65
N LYS A 500 -16.10 -24.02 -42.96
CA LYS A 500 -16.90 -24.87 -42.06
C LYS A 500 -16.07 -25.41 -40.89
N LEU A 501 -14.80 -25.72 -41.12
CA LEU A 501 -13.86 -26.08 -40.04
C LEU A 501 -13.65 -24.92 -39.07
N LYS A 502 -13.48 -23.70 -39.59
CA LYS A 502 -13.28 -22.49 -38.78
C LYS A 502 -14.50 -22.18 -37.91
N GLU A 503 -15.69 -22.24 -38.48
CA GLU A 503 -16.96 -22.10 -37.74
C GLU A 503 -17.05 -23.13 -36.61
N PHE A 504 -16.82 -24.40 -36.93
CA PHE A 504 -16.91 -25.50 -35.97
C PHE A 504 -15.96 -25.36 -34.77
N VAL A 505 -14.67 -25.05 -35.01
CA VAL A 505 -13.68 -24.96 -33.92
C VAL A 505 -13.84 -23.70 -33.06
N SER A 506 -14.42 -22.63 -33.61
CA SER A 506 -14.61 -21.37 -32.88
C SER A 506 -15.81 -21.40 -31.92
N ASP A 507 -16.82 -22.23 -32.17
CA ASP A 507 -18.08 -22.20 -31.41
C ASP A 507 -18.09 -23.11 -30.17
N GLU A 508 -17.31 -24.20 -30.13
CA GLU A 508 -17.43 -25.21 -29.07
C GLU A 508 -16.08 -25.84 -28.64
N PRO A 509 -15.36 -25.26 -27.66
CA PRO A 509 -13.97 -25.64 -27.33
C PRO A 509 -13.80 -26.98 -26.57
N ASP A 510 -14.83 -27.54 -25.96
CA ASP A 510 -14.74 -28.69 -25.02
C ASP A 510 -15.51 -29.94 -25.51
N LEU A 511 -15.66 -30.08 -26.83
CA LEU A 511 -16.55 -31.05 -27.48
C LEU A 511 -16.19 -32.54 -27.29
N PHE A 512 -14.94 -32.85 -26.98
CA PHE A 512 -14.40 -34.22 -27.07
C PHE A 512 -13.68 -34.68 -25.80
N ASP A 513 -13.98 -34.10 -24.64
CA ASP A 513 -13.29 -34.29 -23.35
C ASP A 513 -12.96 -35.75 -22.97
N HIS A 514 -13.66 -36.73 -23.55
CA HIS A 514 -13.48 -38.15 -23.26
C HIS A 514 -12.99 -39.01 -24.44
N SER A 515 -12.77 -38.43 -25.63
CA SER A 515 -12.52 -39.23 -26.84
C SER A 515 -11.66 -38.53 -27.92
N ILE A 516 -10.35 -38.80 -27.89
CA ILE A 516 -9.41 -38.32 -28.92
C ILE A 516 -9.73 -38.80 -30.35
N VAL A 517 -10.46 -39.91 -30.50
CA VAL A 517 -10.74 -40.49 -31.82
C VAL A 517 -11.67 -39.61 -32.67
N PHE A 518 -12.58 -38.85 -32.06
CA PHE A 518 -13.43 -37.88 -32.77
C PHE A 518 -12.66 -36.60 -33.11
N ALA A 519 -11.86 -36.09 -32.17
CA ALA A 519 -10.96 -34.97 -32.41
C ALA A 519 -10.00 -35.25 -33.57
N ASN A 520 -9.42 -36.45 -33.64
CA ASN A 520 -8.53 -36.85 -34.73
C ASN A 520 -9.19 -36.82 -36.11
N ILE A 521 -10.50 -37.08 -36.23
CA ILE A 521 -11.21 -36.98 -37.52
C ILE A 521 -11.22 -35.52 -37.99
N VAL A 522 -11.49 -34.57 -37.10
CA VAL A 522 -11.53 -33.13 -37.41
C VAL A 522 -10.12 -32.60 -37.68
N VAL A 523 -9.14 -32.97 -36.86
CA VAL A 523 -7.72 -32.57 -37.02
C VAL A 523 -7.14 -33.12 -38.33
N ALA A 524 -7.38 -34.39 -38.67
CA ALA A 524 -6.95 -34.98 -39.93
C ALA A 524 -7.53 -34.21 -41.13
N ARG A 525 -8.82 -33.86 -41.08
CA ARG A 525 -9.46 -33.08 -42.15
C ARG A 525 -8.90 -31.65 -42.24
N ALA A 526 -8.68 -30.99 -41.11
CA ALA A 526 -8.06 -29.66 -41.10
C ALA A 526 -6.65 -29.70 -41.68
N LYS A 527 -5.84 -30.70 -41.33
CA LYS A 527 -4.51 -30.95 -41.88
C LYS A 527 -4.55 -31.17 -43.40
N GLU A 528 -5.52 -31.89 -43.94
CA GLU A 528 -5.69 -32.02 -45.39
C GLU A 528 -5.99 -30.67 -46.08
N VAL A 529 -6.81 -29.82 -45.45
CA VAL A 529 -7.29 -28.57 -46.03
C VAL A 529 -6.24 -27.45 -45.96
N VAL A 530 -5.56 -27.28 -44.81
CA VAL A 530 -4.63 -26.16 -44.58
C VAL A 530 -3.16 -26.59 -44.45
N GLY A 531 -2.87 -27.88 -44.45
CA GLY A 531 -1.55 -28.44 -44.17
C GLY A 531 -0.45 -28.04 -45.14
N THR A 532 -0.74 -27.55 -46.34
CA THR A 532 0.30 -27.14 -47.30
C THR A 532 0.50 -25.62 -47.37
N ILE A 533 -0.31 -24.85 -46.64
CA ILE A 533 -0.30 -23.38 -46.65
C ILE A 533 0.66 -22.88 -45.57
N GLN A 534 1.50 -21.89 -45.91
CA GLN A 534 2.40 -21.23 -44.96
C GLN A 534 1.62 -20.28 -44.04
N LEU A 535 2.05 -20.07 -42.79
CA LEU A 535 1.29 -19.23 -41.84
C LEU A 535 1.23 -17.75 -42.23
N CYS A 536 2.18 -17.28 -43.04
CA CYS A 536 2.19 -15.93 -43.62
C CYS A 536 1.17 -15.75 -44.77
N GLN A 537 0.40 -16.78 -45.12
CA GLN A 537 -0.66 -16.76 -46.14
C GLN A 537 -2.00 -17.12 -45.50
N PHE A 538 -3.09 -16.43 -45.84
CA PHE A 538 -4.40 -16.76 -45.27
C PHE A 538 -4.85 -18.18 -45.68
N PHE A 539 -5.31 -18.98 -44.71
CA PHE A 539 -5.84 -20.32 -44.97
C PHE A 539 -7.09 -20.34 -45.85
N ASP A 540 -7.81 -19.22 -45.97
CA ASP A 540 -8.95 -19.07 -46.88
C ASP A 540 -8.53 -18.74 -48.34
N GLY A 541 -7.23 -18.58 -48.59
CA GLY A 541 -6.68 -18.24 -49.92
C GLY A 541 -6.79 -16.76 -50.29
N THR A 542 -7.22 -15.88 -49.37
CA THR A 542 -7.27 -14.44 -49.62
C THR A 542 -5.84 -13.89 -49.84
N PRO A 543 -5.58 -13.11 -50.91
CA PRO A 543 -4.27 -12.51 -51.14
C PRO A 543 -3.99 -11.36 -50.15
N LEU A 544 -2.73 -11.20 -49.76
CA LEU A 544 -2.28 -10.08 -48.95
C LEU A 544 -2.17 -8.82 -49.83
N GLU A 545 -3.10 -7.86 -49.69
CA GLU A 545 -2.99 -6.55 -50.37
C GLU A 545 -2.18 -5.57 -49.49
N GLU A 546 -0.91 -5.36 -49.83
CA GLU A 546 -0.07 -4.37 -49.16
C GLU A 546 -0.57 -2.92 -49.44
N GLY A 547 -0.73 -2.12 -48.38
CA GLY A 547 -0.85 -0.65 -48.49
C GLY A 547 -2.22 -0.02 -48.23
N LYS A 548 -3.27 -0.80 -47.91
CA LYS A 548 -4.59 -0.25 -47.50
C LYS A 548 -4.77 -0.28 -45.98
N LYS A 549 -5.14 0.87 -45.39
CA LYS A 549 -5.35 1.05 -43.94
C LYS A 549 -6.39 0.10 -43.33
N GLU A 550 -7.28 -0.45 -44.14
CA GLU A 550 -8.38 -1.32 -43.72
C GLU A 550 -7.89 -2.74 -43.34
N TYR A 551 -6.67 -3.12 -43.74
CA TYR A 551 -6.09 -4.46 -43.49
C TYR A 551 -5.12 -4.53 -42.30
N TYR A 552 -4.85 -3.43 -41.59
CA TYR A 552 -3.99 -3.45 -40.39
C TYR A 552 -4.55 -4.29 -39.22
N SER A 553 -5.80 -4.77 -39.30
CA SER A 553 -6.43 -5.67 -38.33
C SER A 553 -6.31 -7.16 -38.68
N ARG A 554 -6.00 -7.52 -39.94
CA ARG A 554 -5.94 -8.91 -40.43
C ARG A 554 -4.51 -9.25 -40.87
N TYR A 555 -3.72 -9.80 -39.94
CA TYR A 555 -2.44 -10.43 -40.25
C TYR A 555 -2.66 -11.95 -40.38
N PRO A 556 -2.22 -12.59 -41.48
CA PRO A 556 -2.36 -14.04 -41.70
C PRO A 556 -1.89 -14.85 -40.50
N GLU A 557 -0.74 -14.50 -39.93
CA GLU A 557 -0.12 -15.20 -38.80
C GLU A 557 -1.03 -15.22 -37.58
N ARG A 558 -1.68 -14.09 -37.29
CA ARG A 558 -2.58 -13.94 -36.15
C ARG A 558 -3.89 -14.69 -36.36
N GLU A 559 -4.48 -14.59 -37.56
CA GLU A 559 -5.76 -15.22 -37.87
C GLU A 559 -5.62 -16.75 -37.96
N ASN A 560 -4.59 -17.24 -38.66
CA ASN A 560 -4.29 -18.66 -38.78
C ASN A 560 -3.92 -19.25 -37.41
N SER A 561 -3.15 -18.55 -36.59
CA SER A 561 -2.80 -19.02 -35.24
C SER A 561 -4.03 -19.11 -34.32
N ALA A 562 -5.00 -18.20 -34.45
CA ALA A 562 -6.25 -18.28 -33.69
C ALA A 562 -7.04 -19.55 -34.06
N PHE A 563 -7.20 -19.83 -35.36
CA PHE A 563 -7.83 -21.07 -35.83
C PHE A 563 -7.10 -22.32 -35.33
N LEU A 564 -5.77 -22.37 -35.42
CA LEU A 564 -5.00 -23.52 -34.94
C LEU A 564 -5.06 -23.69 -33.42
N LYS A 565 -5.15 -22.59 -32.68
CA LYS A 565 -5.34 -22.64 -31.22
C LYS A 565 -6.70 -23.22 -30.86
N ASP A 566 -7.75 -22.83 -31.56
CA ASP A 566 -9.09 -23.39 -31.38
C ASP A 566 -9.16 -24.87 -31.83
N LEU A 567 -8.51 -25.22 -32.94
CA LEU A 567 -8.37 -26.62 -33.37
C LEU A 567 -7.63 -27.48 -32.33
N LYS A 568 -6.60 -26.94 -31.67
CA LYS A 568 -5.86 -27.65 -30.63
C LYS A 568 -6.70 -27.93 -29.37
N LYS A 569 -7.64 -27.04 -29.02
CA LYS A 569 -8.52 -27.23 -27.85
C LYS A 569 -9.40 -28.48 -27.95
N LEU A 570 -9.69 -28.93 -29.18
CA LEU A 570 -10.41 -30.18 -29.40
C LEU A 570 -9.68 -31.43 -28.86
N ILE A 571 -8.37 -31.33 -28.60
CA ILE A 571 -7.56 -32.42 -28.03
C ILE A 571 -7.76 -32.41 -26.51
N PRO A 572 -8.34 -33.48 -25.92
CA PRO A 572 -8.59 -33.51 -24.48
C PRO A 572 -7.31 -33.42 -23.66
N ASP A 573 -7.41 -32.78 -22.50
CA ASP A 573 -6.29 -32.62 -21.58
C ASP A 573 -5.63 -33.98 -21.23
N GLY A 574 -4.31 -34.05 -21.40
CA GLY A 574 -3.52 -35.26 -21.15
C GLY A 574 -3.53 -36.32 -22.26
N GLN A 575 -4.26 -36.11 -23.36
CA GLN A 575 -4.22 -36.98 -24.55
C GLN A 575 -3.33 -36.39 -25.65
N CYS A 576 -2.81 -37.24 -26.53
CA CYS A 576 -1.96 -36.85 -27.66
C CYS A 576 -2.64 -37.19 -28.98
N SER A 577 -2.61 -36.26 -29.95
CA SER A 577 -3.09 -36.49 -31.31
C SER A 577 -1.90 -36.70 -32.25
N SER A 578 -1.76 -37.89 -32.81
CA SER A 578 -0.75 -38.17 -33.83
C SER A 578 -0.92 -37.26 -35.06
N GLU A 579 -2.15 -36.90 -35.40
CA GLU A 579 -2.44 -36.02 -36.54
C GLU A 579 -2.00 -34.58 -36.30
N TRP A 580 -2.20 -34.07 -35.08
CA TRP A 580 -1.71 -32.76 -34.66
C TRP A 580 -0.18 -32.73 -34.62
N ASP A 581 0.43 -33.76 -34.03
CA ASP A 581 1.89 -33.87 -33.93
C ASP A 581 2.52 -33.95 -35.34
N ASP A 582 1.93 -34.72 -36.25
CA ASP A 582 2.35 -34.78 -37.66
C ASP A 582 2.23 -33.41 -38.35
N TYR A 583 1.15 -32.66 -38.09
CA TYR A 583 0.98 -31.30 -38.64
C TYR A 583 2.12 -30.39 -38.15
N VAL A 584 2.35 -30.32 -36.83
CA VAL A 584 3.40 -29.48 -36.23
C VAL A 584 4.79 -29.90 -36.73
N ASN A 585 5.09 -31.20 -36.74
CA ASN A 585 6.39 -31.73 -37.18
C ASN A 585 6.67 -31.52 -38.67
N SER A 586 5.65 -31.30 -39.49
CA SER A 586 5.80 -30.98 -40.92
C SER A 586 6.03 -29.50 -41.22
N ARG A 587 5.93 -28.61 -40.21
CA ARG A 587 6.06 -27.15 -40.39
C ARG A 587 7.50 -26.69 -40.58
N SER A 588 7.65 -25.57 -41.27
CA SER A 588 8.94 -24.88 -41.39
C SER A 588 9.38 -24.26 -40.06
N VAL A 589 10.66 -23.87 -39.96
CA VAL A 589 11.18 -23.18 -38.75
C VAL A 589 10.42 -21.88 -38.49
N ASP A 590 10.17 -21.09 -39.53
CA ASP A 590 9.47 -19.81 -39.42
C ASP A 590 8.03 -20.00 -38.94
N ASP A 591 7.32 -21.01 -39.46
CA ASP A 591 5.97 -21.34 -39.00
C ASP A 591 5.98 -21.75 -37.52
N LEU A 592 6.92 -22.61 -37.10
CA LEU A 592 7.04 -23.03 -35.70
C LEU A 592 7.28 -21.85 -34.75
N LEU A 593 8.07 -20.86 -35.18
CA LEU A 593 8.31 -19.64 -34.39
C LEU A 593 7.03 -18.80 -34.27
N ILE A 594 6.26 -18.66 -35.35
CA ILE A 594 4.95 -17.98 -35.34
C ILE A 594 3.98 -18.70 -34.39
N LEU A 595 3.88 -20.03 -34.48
CA LEU A 595 3.02 -20.83 -33.60
C LEU A 595 3.41 -20.66 -32.12
N PHE A 596 4.70 -20.57 -31.81
CA PHE A 596 5.19 -20.35 -30.46
C PHE A 596 4.96 -18.90 -29.98
N GLU A 597 5.15 -17.92 -30.85
CA GLU A 597 4.91 -16.51 -30.55
C GLU A 597 3.44 -16.28 -30.13
N HIS A 598 2.51 -16.92 -30.83
CA HIS A 598 1.06 -16.83 -30.59
C HIS A 598 0.49 -17.88 -29.61
N ASP A 599 1.35 -18.61 -28.89
CA ASP A 599 0.97 -19.60 -27.88
C ASP A 599 0.08 -20.75 -28.41
N VAL A 600 0.25 -21.14 -29.67
CA VAL A 600 -0.39 -22.33 -30.27
C VAL A 600 0.37 -23.59 -29.82
N ILE A 601 1.70 -23.52 -29.79
CA ILE A 601 2.58 -24.53 -29.20
C ILE A 601 3.32 -23.95 -28.00
N THR A 602 3.60 -24.79 -27.00
CA THR A 602 4.22 -24.38 -25.73
C THR A 602 5.69 -24.74 -25.65
N SER A 603 6.17 -25.59 -26.56
CA SER A 603 7.56 -26.01 -26.63
C SER A 603 8.03 -26.03 -28.07
N LEU A 604 9.34 -25.84 -28.25
CA LEU A 604 10.01 -25.95 -29.54
C LEU A 604 11.00 -27.11 -29.48
N PRO A 605 11.16 -27.87 -30.59
CA PRO A 605 12.19 -28.88 -30.69
C PRO A 605 13.60 -28.33 -30.39
N LYS A 606 14.43 -29.15 -29.75
CA LYS A 606 15.80 -28.77 -29.34
C LYS A 606 16.64 -28.19 -30.49
N ASN A 607 16.52 -28.74 -31.70
CA ASN A 607 17.25 -28.26 -32.89
C ASN A 607 16.86 -26.82 -33.29
N ILE A 608 15.61 -26.41 -33.05
CA ILE A 608 15.15 -25.05 -33.34
C ILE A 608 15.73 -24.06 -32.32
N VAL A 609 15.71 -24.44 -31.03
CA VAL A 609 16.36 -23.66 -29.97
C VAL A 609 17.86 -23.51 -30.25
N GLU A 610 18.52 -24.58 -30.72
CA GLU A 610 19.92 -24.55 -31.14
C GLU A 610 20.18 -23.63 -32.34
N ILE A 611 19.31 -23.63 -33.36
CA ILE A 611 19.38 -22.69 -34.50
C ILE A 611 19.29 -21.23 -34.01
N ILE A 612 18.34 -20.93 -33.12
CA ILE A 612 18.19 -19.59 -32.54
C ILE A 612 19.45 -19.21 -31.77
N ILE A 613 19.94 -20.10 -30.89
CA ILE A 613 21.18 -19.87 -30.13
C ILE A 613 22.33 -19.56 -31.07
N ASN A 614 22.48 -20.29 -32.18
CA ASN A 614 23.57 -20.08 -33.14
C ASN A 614 23.41 -18.80 -33.98
N ALA A 615 22.18 -18.33 -34.20
CA ALA A 615 21.88 -17.09 -34.93
C ALA A 615 22.12 -15.82 -34.11
N ILE A 616 22.22 -15.91 -32.77
CA ILE A 616 22.44 -14.75 -31.90
C ILE A 616 23.79 -14.09 -32.23
N SER A 617 23.74 -12.79 -32.51
CA SER A 617 24.87 -11.92 -32.81
C SER A 617 24.71 -10.56 -32.11
N LEU A 618 25.79 -9.79 -32.03
CA LEU A 618 25.80 -8.47 -31.38
C LEU A 618 24.89 -7.44 -32.04
N ASN A 619 24.68 -7.53 -33.38
CA ASN A 619 23.75 -6.66 -34.10
C ASN A 619 22.30 -6.80 -33.60
N GLY A 620 21.97 -7.97 -33.02
CA GLY A 620 20.66 -8.30 -32.47
C GLY A 620 20.44 -7.90 -31.01
N VAL A 621 21.29 -7.05 -30.41
CA VAL A 621 21.18 -6.59 -29.01
C VAL A 621 20.85 -5.10 -28.95
N TYR A 622 20.14 -4.64 -27.92
CA TYR A 622 19.93 -3.21 -27.64
C TYR A 622 21.24 -2.57 -27.15
N ALA A 623 22.09 -2.12 -28.07
CA ALA A 623 23.19 -1.19 -27.78
C ALA A 623 23.67 -0.50 -29.05
N ASP A 624 23.76 0.83 -29.05
CA ASP A 624 24.31 1.59 -30.17
C ASP A 624 25.84 1.51 -30.26
N LYS A 625 26.54 1.09 -29.19
CA LYS A 625 28.00 0.84 -29.12
C LYS A 625 28.27 -0.18 -28.01
N GLU A 626 29.33 -0.99 -28.12
CA GLU A 626 29.69 -2.18 -27.29
C GLU A 626 29.95 -1.94 -25.78
N ARG A 627 29.38 -0.91 -25.15
CA ARG A 627 29.70 -0.46 -23.80
C ARG A 627 28.49 -0.55 -22.87
N TRP A 628 28.15 -1.78 -22.49
CA TRP A 628 26.97 -2.10 -21.67
C TRP A 628 27.13 -1.74 -20.19
N TYR A 629 26.29 -0.82 -19.68
CA TYR A 629 26.16 -0.50 -18.25
C TYR A 629 25.06 -1.31 -17.54
N ASN A 630 24.20 -1.97 -18.31
CA ASN A 630 23.19 -2.93 -17.84
C ASN A 630 23.47 -4.29 -18.48
N LYS A 631 22.80 -5.35 -17.99
CA LYS A 631 22.85 -6.66 -18.65
C LYS A 631 22.36 -6.56 -20.10
N PRO A 632 23.03 -7.21 -21.07
CA PRO A 632 22.61 -7.17 -22.46
C PRO A 632 21.27 -7.87 -22.67
N SER A 633 20.44 -7.36 -23.59
CA SER A 633 19.14 -7.94 -23.94
C SER A 633 18.93 -7.98 -25.46
N LEU A 634 18.27 -9.04 -25.93
CA LEU A 634 18.01 -9.26 -27.36
C LEU A 634 16.94 -8.27 -27.89
N LYS A 635 17.16 -7.74 -29.09
CA LYS A 635 16.18 -6.93 -29.86
C LYS A 635 15.00 -7.76 -30.33
N ASN A 636 15.26 -8.99 -30.80
CA ASN A 636 14.23 -9.91 -31.27
C ASN A 636 13.47 -10.49 -30.06
N ARG A 637 12.23 -10.03 -29.89
CA ARG A 637 11.35 -10.42 -28.77
C ARG A 637 10.96 -11.90 -28.82
N THR A 638 10.78 -12.46 -30.01
CA THR A 638 10.45 -13.87 -30.20
C THR A 638 11.60 -14.76 -29.76
N HIS A 639 12.84 -14.44 -30.15
CA HIS A 639 14.02 -15.16 -29.67
C HIS A 639 14.20 -15.06 -28.15
N ALA A 640 13.97 -13.88 -27.57
CA ALA A 640 14.01 -13.70 -26.12
C ALA A 640 12.96 -14.58 -25.42
N LYS A 641 11.69 -14.53 -25.86
CA LYS A 641 10.60 -15.35 -25.34
C LYS A 641 10.95 -16.85 -25.40
N VAL A 642 11.46 -17.34 -26.53
CA VAL A 642 11.87 -18.74 -26.69
C VAL A 642 12.92 -19.14 -25.66
N LEU A 643 13.96 -18.34 -25.46
CA LEU A 643 15.03 -18.65 -24.50
C LEU A 643 14.56 -18.54 -23.05
N GLU A 644 13.59 -17.68 -22.75
CA GLU A 644 13.07 -17.49 -21.40
C GLU A 644 12.09 -18.59 -20.98
N THR A 645 11.35 -19.17 -21.92
CA THR A 645 10.27 -20.13 -21.60
C THR A 645 10.56 -21.58 -22.03
N THR A 646 11.64 -21.84 -22.76
CA THR A 646 11.96 -23.21 -23.20
C THR A 646 12.34 -24.13 -22.03
N GLU A 647 11.82 -25.36 -22.07
CA GLU A 647 12.23 -26.46 -21.19
C GLU A 647 13.58 -27.06 -21.60
N VAL A 648 14.09 -26.72 -22.78
CA VAL A 648 15.39 -27.18 -23.25
C VAL A 648 16.47 -26.63 -22.34
N ASN A 649 17.35 -27.50 -21.84
CA ASN A 649 18.51 -27.07 -21.08
C ASN A 649 19.45 -26.25 -21.99
N LEU A 650 19.49 -24.94 -21.76
CA LEU A 650 20.28 -23.99 -22.54
C LEU A 650 21.79 -24.14 -22.32
N PHE A 651 22.20 -24.62 -21.14
CA PHE A 651 23.61 -24.72 -20.77
C PHE A 651 24.46 -25.50 -21.78
N PRO A 652 24.17 -26.78 -22.11
CA PRO A 652 25.01 -27.55 -23.03
C PRO A 652 25.08 -26.93 -24.43
N LEU A 653 23.97 -26.39 -24.94
CA LEU A 653 23.90 -25.77 -26.27
C LEU A 653 24.80 -24.53 -26.35
N ILE A 654 24.66 -23.63 -25.38
CA ILE A 654 25.44 -22.39 -25.33
C ILE A 654 26.90 -22.68 -24.98
N ALA A 655 27.18 -23.60 -24.04
CA ALA A 655 28.54 -23.95 -23.65
C ALA A 655 29.35 -24.54 -24.82
N GLN A 656 28.72 -25.36 -25.66
CA GLN A 656 29.35 -25.91 -26.86
C GLN A 656 29.64 -24.81 -27.91
N ARG A 657 28.70 -23.87 -28.11
CA ARG A 657 28.93 -22.70 -28.97
C ARG A 657 30.09 -21.84 -28.44
N LEU A 658 30.13 -21.58 -27.14
CA LEU A 658 31.21 -20.82 -26.49
C LEU A 658 32.57 -21.54 -26.57
N GLN A 659 32.59 -22.88 -26.48
CA GLN A 659 33.82 -23.66 -26.58
C GLN A 659 34.40 -23.69 -28.00
N SER A 660 33.54 -23.68 -29.02
CA SER A 660 33.95 -23.69 -30.43
C SER A 660 34.31 -22.30 -30.98
N MET A 661 33.99 -21.24 -30.23
CA MET A 661 34.28 -19.86 -30.61
C MET A 661 35.74 -19.49 -30.33
N GLU A 662 36.39 -18.82 -31.28
CA GLU A 662 37.69 -18.19 -31.04
C GLU A 662 37.52 -16.93 -30.19
N MET A 663 38.16 -16.91 -29.02
CA MET A 663 38.04 -15.82 -28.04
C MET A 663 38.99 -14.67 -28.36
N THR A 664 38.59 -13.79 -29.28
CA THR A 664 39.26 -12.51 -29.59
C THR A 664 38.65 -11.34 -28.81
N ASP A 665 39.29 -10.17 -28.83
CA ASP A 665 38.76 -8.97 -28.16
C ASP A 665 37.39 -8.55 -28.71
N GLU A 666 37.18 -8.69 -30.03
CA GLU A 666 35.94 -8.33 -30.74
C GLU A 666 34.75 -9.23 -30.34
N ASN A 667 35.01 -10.49 -29.99
CA ASN A 667 33.97 -11.47 -29.66
C ASN A 667 33.65 -11.59 -28.16
N VAL A 668 34.39 -10.89 -27.29
CA VAL A 668 34.18 -10.96 -25.82
C VAL A 668 32.77 -10.51 -25.44
N ALA A 669 32.23 -9.46 -26.05
CA ALA A 669 30.87 -9.00 -25.78
C ALA A 669 29.83 -10.07 -26.18
N LEU A 670 30.02 -10.76 -27.30
CA LEU A 670 29.14 -11.86 -27.71
C LEU A 670 29.21 -13.02 -26.72
N ALA A 671 30.42 -13.38 -26.28
CA ALA A 671 30.61 -14.43 -25.27
C ALA A 671 29.95 -14.07 -23.92
N VAL A 672 29.98 -12.80 -23.53
CA VAL A 672 29.26 -12.29 -22.35
C VAL A 672 27.75 -12.40 -22.52
N LEU A 673 27.20 -11.95 -23.64
CA LEU A 673 25.76 -12.08 -23.96
C LEU A 673 25.31 -13.54 -23.86
N LEU A 674 26.01 -14.44 -24.55
CA LEU A 674 25.69 -15.87 -24.53
C LEU A 674 25.78 -16.44 -23.12
N THR A 675 26.79 -16.05 -22.34
CA THR A 675 26.93 -16.51 -20.96
C THR A 675 25.77 -16.03 -20.07
N GLU A 676 25.25 -14.81 -20.24
CA GLU A 676 24.05 -14.36 -19.51
C GLU A 676 22.79 -15.14 -19.94
N LEU A 677 22.66 -15.47 -21.23
CA LEU A 677 21.53 -16.23 -21.77
C LEU A 677 21.47 -17.69 -21.32
N VAL A 678 22.57 -18.25 -20.81
CA VAL A 678 22.60 -19.59 -20.19
C VAL A 678 21.54 -19.75 -19.10
N THR A 679 21.21 -18.65 -18.43
CA THR A 679 20.26 -18.64 -17.31
C THR A 679 18.95 -17.93 -17.66
N ALA A 680 18.63 -17.78 -18.96
CA ALA A 680 17.42 -17.10 -19.41
C ALA A 680 16.14 -17.81 -18.96
N ASN A 681 16.12 -19.14 -18.97
CA ASN A 681 15.00 -19.96 -18.49
C ASN A 681 15.12 -20.35 -17.00
N MET A 682 15.84 -19.57 -16.20
CA MET A 682 15.88 -19.79 -14.76
C MET A 682 14.47 -19.59 -14.16
N PRO A 683 13.99 -20.50 -13.29
CA PRO A 683 12.69 -20.35 -12.63
C PRO A 683 12.52 -18.98 -11.95
N GLY A 684 11.36 -18.35 -12.18
CA GLY A 684 11.05 -17.00 -11.71
C GLY A 684 10.97 -16.87 -10.18
N GLY A 685 10.84 -15.63 -9.70
CA GLY A 685 10.73 -15.33 -8.25
C GLY A 685 9.52 -15.94 -7.55
N ASP A 686 8.46 -16.24 -8.30
CA ASP A 686 7.22 -16.85 -7.81
C ASP A 686 7.25 -18.39 -7.81
N SER A 687 8.33 -19.00 -8.34
CA SER A 687 8.51 -20.45 -8.27
C SER A 687 8.79 -20.89 -6.82
N ASP A 688 8.39 -22.12 -6.47
CA ASP A 688 8.66 -22.63 -5.13
C ASP A 688 10.17 -22.73 -4.87
N PHE A 689 10.55 -22.58 -3.60
CA PHE A 689 11.94 -22.56 -3.17
C PHE A 689 12.74 -23.79 -3.63
N TYR A 690 12.12 -24.97 -3.69
CA TYR A 690 12.80 -26.21 -4.05
C TYR A 690 13.07 -26.28 -5.55
N THR A 691 12.12 -25.88 -6.39
CA THR A 691 12.32 -25.81 -7.85
C THR A 691 13.51 -24.92 -8.21
N ARG A 692 13.56 -23.72 -7.66
CA ARG A 692 14.69 -22.80 -7.90
C ARG A 692 16.00 -23.35 -7.36
N ARG A 693 16.01 -23.90 -6.13
CA ARG A 693 17.22 -24.48 -5.51
C ARG A 693 17.75 -25.68 -6.30
N ASN A 694 16.88 -26.55 -6.79
CA ASN A 694 17.25 -27.72 -7.59
C ASN A 694 17.85 -27.29 -8.93
N TRP A 695 17.24 -26.31 -9.59
CA TRP A 695 17.78 -25.72 -10.82
C TRP A 695 19.17 -25.10 -10.58
N GLU A 696 19.33 -24.28 -9.54
CA GLU A 696 20.62 -23.64 -9.21
C GLU A 696 21.71 -24.67 -8.87
N THR A 697 21.36 -25.74 -8.18
CA THR A 697 22.27 -26.85 -7.82
C THR A 697 22.70 -27.63 -9.08
N SER A 698 21.73 -27.93 -9.95
CA SER A 698 21.99 -28.59 -11.23
C SER A 698 22.88 -27.73 -12.14
N PHE A 699 22.53 -26.46 -12.33
CA PHE A 699 23.32 -25.51 -13.12
C PHE A 699 24.75 -25.36 -12.59
N THR A 700 24.91 -25.20 -11.27
CA THR A 700 26.24 -25.11 -10.62
C THR A 700 27.08 -26.36 -10.87
N SER A 701 26.46 -27.54 -10.78
CA SER A 701 27.14 -28.81 -11.04
C SER A 701 27.55 -28.94 -12.51
N GLN A 702 26.67 -28.57 -13.44
CA GLN A 702 26.93 -28.62 -14.87
C GLN A 702 28.09 -27.71 -15.29
N ILE A 703 28.07 -26.43 -14.88
CA ILE A 703 29.13 -25.47 -15.25
C ILE A 703 30.49 -25.85 -14.65
N GLN A 704 30.52 -26.38 -13.43
CA GLN A 704 31.75 -26.84 -12.79
C GLN A 704 32.29 -28.11 -13.45
N ASN A 705 31.43 -29.09 -13.76
CA ASN A 705 31.83 -30.32 -14.42
C ASN A 705 32.33 -30.04 -15.83
N PHE A 706 31.61 -29.23 -16.62
CA PHE A 706 32.03 -28.86 -17.97
C PHE A 706 33.41 -28.20 -17.98
N LYS A 707 33.67 -27.29 -17.02
CA LYS A 707 34.99 -26.66 -16.87
C LYS A 707 36.10 -27.66 -16.49
N LYS A 708 35.79 -28.71 -15.71
CA LYS A 708 36.75 -29.74 -15.31
C LYS A 708 37.08 -30.71 -16.45
N THR A 709 36.09 -31.06 -17.27
CA THR A 709 36.23 -32.07 -18.32
C THR A 709 36.71 -31.52 -19.66
N ASN A 710 36.53 -30.22 -19.90
CA ASN A 710 36.93 -29.57 -21.16
C ASN A 710 38.10 -28.61 -20.95
N ASN A 711 38.96 -28.47 -21.97
CA ASN A 711 40.00 -27.45 -21.98
C ASN A 711 39.37 -26.07 -22.29
N ILE A 712 38.93 -25.36 -21.25
CA ILE A 712 38.28 -24.05 -21.39
C ILE A 712 39.32 -22.94 -21.56
N ASN A 713 39.15 -22.12 -22.60
CA ASN A 713 39.92 -20.90 -22.81
C ASN A 713 39.92 -20.02 -21.56
N GLN A 714 41.09 -19.46 -21.19
CA GLN A 714 41.24 -18.66 -19.97
C GLN A 714 40.31 -17.44 -19.93
N ARG A 715 40.04 -16.80 -21.07
CA ARG A 715 39.11 -15.68 -21.19
C ARG A 715 37.67 -16.10 -20.91
N LEU A 716 37.25 -17.23 -21.47
CA LEU A 716 35.93 -17.81 -21.20
C LEU A 716 35.76 -18.20 -19.72
N ALA A 717 36.81 -18.75 -19.09
CA ALA A 717 36.80 -19.06 -17.67
C ALA A 717 36.58 -17.81 -16.79
N VAL A 718 37.17 -16.67 -17.16
CA VAL A 718 36.94 -15.37 -16.51
C VAL A 718 35.49 -14.92 -16.70
N ILE A 719 34.95 -14.98 -17.92
CA ILE A 719 33.56 -14.56 -18.23
C ILE A 719 32.56 -15.39 -17.41
N TRP A 720 32.70 -16.72 -17.38
CA TRP A 720 31.83 -17.59 -16.59
C TRP A 720 31.88 -17.28 -15.09
N TRP A 721 33.09 -17.03 -14.56
CA TRP A 721 33.27 -16.63 -13.17
C TRP A 721 32.65 -15.26 -12.87
N ALA A 722 32.79 -14.30 -13.78
CA ALA A 722 32.31 -12.93 -13.64
C ALA A 722 30.78 -12.85 -13.69
N VAL A 723 30.15 -13.54 -14.65
CA VAL A 723 28.70 -13.55 -14.83
C VAL A 723 28.03 -14.34 -13.71
N HIS A 724 28.41 -15.60 -13.49
CA HIS A 724 27.67 -16.54 -12.65
C HIS A 724 28.23 -16.72 -11.25
N SER A 725 29.51 -16.44 -11.04
CA SER A 725 30.18 -16.64 -9.74
C SER A 725 30.16 -18.08 -9.21
N LYS A 726 29.90 -19.09 -10.06
CA LYS A 726 29.84 -20.51 -9.70
C LYS A 726 31.12 -21.31 -10.00
N THR A 727 32.05 -20.72 -10.76
CA THR A 727 33.35 -21.31 -11.10
C THR A 727 34.48 -20.59 -10.36
N THR A 728 35.73 -21.01 -10.55
CA THR A 728 36.93 -20.28 -10.12
C THR A 728 37.63 -19.62 -11.31
N THR A 729 38.53 -18.66 -11.10
CA THR A 729 39.43 -18.15 -12.14
C THR A 729 40.79 -17.81 -11.53
N SER A 730 41.83 -17.71 -12.36
CA SER A 730 43.17 -17.30 -11.91
C SER A 730 43.30 -15.78 -11.97
N THR A 731 44.10 -15.22 -11.06
CA THR A 731 44.41 -13.79 -11.08
C THR A 731 45.08 -13.37 -12.39
N ALA A 732 45.97 -14.19 -12.94
CA ALA A 732 46.64 -13.91 -14.21
C ALA A 732 45.65 -13.80 -15.38
N SER A 733 44.72 -14.74 -15.50
CA SER A 733 43.69 -14.72 -16.55
C SER A 733 42.74 -13.52 -16.39
N LEU A 734 42.41 -13.14 -15.14
CA LEU A 734 41.58 -11.96 -14.90
C LEU A 734 42.28 -10.68 -15.38
N LYS A 735 43.58 -10.52 -15.12
CA LYS A 735 44.36 -9.35 -15.55
C LYS A 735 44.34 -9.15 -17.06
N GLU A 736 44.42 -10.25 -17.81
CA GLU A 736 44.44 -10.23 -19.27
C GLU A 736 43.12 -9.70 -19.86
N VAL A 737 41.98 -10.02 -19.22
CA VAL A 737 40.64 -9.84 -19.84
C VAL A 737 39.83 -8.73 -19.19
N PHE A 738 40.17 -8.28 -17.98
CA PHE A 738 39.34 -7.35 -17.22
C PHE A 738 38.97 -6.09 -18.00
N ALA A 739 39.94 -5.42 -18.63
CA ALA A 739 39.74 -4.16 -19.33
C ALA A 739 38.87 -4.27 -20.61
N ILE A 740 38.75 -5.47 -21.20
CA ILE A 740 37.95 -5.72 -22.41
C ILE A 740 36.53 -6.19 -22.10
N LEU A 741 36.20 -6.42 -20.82
CA LEU A 741 34.83 -6.78 -20.43
C LEU A 741 33.91 -5.55 -20.51
N PRO A 742 32.61 -5.73 -20.77
CA PRO A 742 31.65 -4.63 -20.71
C PRO A 742 31.65 -3.94 -19.33
N PRO A 743 31.39 -2.62 -19.26
CA PRO A 743 31.45 -1.84 -18.02
C PRO A 743 30.70 -2.45 -16.83
N TYR A 744 29.49 -2.99 -17.04
CA TYR A 744 28.71 -3.60 -15.95
C TYR A 744 29.41 -4.81 -15.31
N LEU A 745 30.13 -5.63 -16.10
CA LEU A 745 30.89 -6.76 -15.59
C LEU A 745 32.16 -6.31 -14.88
N GLN A 746 32.87 -5.30 -15.40
CA GLN A 746 34.03 -4.74 -14.71
C GLN A 746 33.62 -4.27 -13.30
N ILE A 747 32.52 -3.52 -13.21
CA ILE A 747 31.96 -3.04 -11.93
C ILE A 747 31.56 -4.22 -11.02
N LYS A 748 30.84 -5.22 -11.56
CA LYS A 748 30.44 -6.42 -10.81
C LYS A 748 31.65 -7.17 -10.25
N ILE A 749 32.69 -7.36 -11.05
CA ILE A 749 33.94 -8.03 -10.63
C ILE A 749 34.59 -7.24 -9.50
N VAL A 750 34.71 -5.92 -9.61
CA VAL A 750 35.32 -5.09 -8.56
C VAL A 750 34.54 -5.23 -7.25
N LYS A 751 33.21 -5.14 -7.28
CA LYS A 751 32.37 -5.36 -6.09
C LYS A 751 32.59 -6.75 -5.47
N LYS A 752 32.70 -7.78 -6.29
CA LYS A 752 32.94 -9.16 -5.84
C LYS A 752 34.32 -9.35 -5.22
N LEU A 753 35.34 -8.70 -5.75
CA LEU A 753 36.69 -8.71 -5.18
C LEU A 753 36.72 -7.94 -3.85
N PHE A 754 36.01 -6.80 -3.75
CA PHE A 754 35.80 -6.13 -2.47
C PHE A 754 35.08 -7.01 -1.44
N LYS A 755 34.09 -7.82 -1.86
CA LYS A 755 33.50 -8.85 -0.97
C LYS A 755 34.57 -9.81 -0.46
N SER A 756 35.44 -10.30 -1.34
CA SER A 756 36.52 -11.20 -0.95
C SER A 756 37.53 -10.54 0.00
N MET A 757 37.76 -9.23 -0.12
CA MET A 757 38.55 -8.44 0.84
C MET A 757 37.86 -8.31 2.20
N SER A 758 36.56 -8.01 2.20
CA SER A 758 35.72 -7.92 3.41
C SER A 758 35.71 -9.24 4.19
N GLU A 759 35.64 -10.36 3.48
CA GLU A 759 35.72 -11.73 4.04
C GLU A 759 37.15 -12.14 4.45
N GLY A 760 38.17 -11.30 4.26
CA GLY A 760 39.57 -11.58 4.60
C GLY A 760 40.26 -12.61 3.69
N LYS A 761 39.70 -12.92 2.52
CA LYS A 761 40.27 -13.90 1.56
C LYS A 761 41.42 -13.34 0.73
N ILE A 762 41.41 -12.03 0.49
CA ILE A 762 42.45 -11.30 -0.22
C ILE A 762 42.71 -9.95 0.47
N HIS A 763 43.91 -9.40 0.35
CA HIS A 763 44.28 -8.12 0.96
C HIS A 763 44.92 -7.21 -0.08
N HIS A 764 44.37 -6.01 -0.23
CA HIS A 764 44.90 -5.00 -1.15
C HIS A 764 44.63 -3.59 -0.61
N THR A 765 45.58 -2.69 -0.88
CA THR A 765 45.35 -1.23 -0.87
C THR A 765 44.63 -0.81 -2.15
N ALA A 766 44.02 0.38 -2.18
CA ALA A 766 43.41 0.97 -3.38
C ALA A 766 44.40 1.00 -4.56
N GLU A 767 45.66 1.40 -4.30
CA GLU A 767 46.73 1.43 -5.30
C GLU A 767 47.06 0.02 -5.83
N SER A 768 47.30 -0.94 -4.93
CA SER A 768 47.67 -2.30 -5.34
C SER A 768 46.53 -3.02 -6.06
N PHE A 769 45.27 -2.71 -5.70
CA PHE A 769 44.11 -3.30 -6.35
C PHE A 769 43.88 -2.69 -7.74
N TYR A 770 44.02 -1.36 -7.87
CA TYR A 770 43.96 -0.70 -9.17
C TYR A 770 45.02 -1.26 -10.14
N ASN A 771 46.26 -1.43 -9.67
CA ASN A 771 47.35 -2.01 -10.45
C ASN A 771 47.10 -3.48 -10.80
N LEU A 772 46.32 -4.20 -9.97
CA LEU A 772 45.89 -5.55 -10.28
C LEU A 772 44.97 -5.57 -11.51
N ILE A 773 43.97 -4.68 -11.58
CA ILE A 773 42.91 -4.77 -12.60
C ILE A 773 43.19 -3.99 -13.88
N SER A 774 44.02 -2.94 -13.83
CA SER A 774 44.30 -2.08 -15.00
C SER A 774 45.38 -2.64 -15.92
N ASN A 775 46.27 -3.51 -15.41
CA ASN A 775 47.40 -4.11 -16.15
C ASN A 775 48.31 -3.12 -16.92
N GLY A 776 48.12 -1.80 -16.78
CA GLY A 776 48.91 -0.72 -17.38
C GLY A 776 48.75 -0.50 -18.89
N GLU A 777 48.19 -1.46 -19.64
CA GLU A 777 48.15 -1.43 -21.11
C GLU A 777 46.84 -0.88 -21.70
N ARG A 778 45.71 -1.02 -21.01
CA ARG A 778 44.38 -0.56 -21.46
C ARG A 778 43.60 0.09 -20.32
N PRO A 779 42.85 1.19 -20.58
CA PRO A 779 42.05 1.83 -19.55
C PRO A 779 40.87 0.94 -19.13
N ILE A 780 40.59 0.88 -17.82
CA ILE A 780 39.37 0.28 -17.29
C ILE A 780 38.18 1.21 -17.55
N CYS A 781 36.95 0.73 -17.36
CA CYS A 781 35.77 1.55 -17.62
C CYS A 781 35.77 2.83 -16.77
N PHE A 782 35.33 3.93 -17.37
CA PHE A 782 35.52 5.26 -16.80
C PHE A 782 34.96 5.43 -15.37
N PRO A 783 33.79 4.88 -15.01
CA PRO A 783 33.31 4.89 -13.63
C PRO A 783 34.27 4.30 -12.60
N LEU A 784 34.94 3.19 -12.93
CA LEU A 784 35.92 2.59 -12.03
C LEU A 784 37.18 3.43 -11.94
N GLU A 785 37.61 4.05 -13.04
CA GLU A 785 38.73 4.99 -13.03
C GLU A 785 38.51 6.12 -12.03
N ILE A 786 37.31 6.73 -12.05
CA ILE A 786 36.93 7.79 -11.12
C ILE A 786 36.91 7.27 -9.68
N ALA A 787 36.32 6.09 -9.44
CA ALA A 787 36.24 5.51 -8.11
C ALA A 787 37.61 5.16 -7.53
N PHE A 788 38.47 4.48 -8.28
CA PHE A 788 39.82 4.17 -7.81
C PHE A 788 40.66 5.42 -7.63
N THR A 789 40.50 6.43 -8.49
CA THR A 789 41.18 7.71 -8.27
C THR A 789 40.77 8.36 -6.95
N TYR A 790 39.47 8.38 -6.62
CA TYR A 790 38.99 8.82 -5.32
C TYR A 790 39.61 8.02 -4.16
N LEU A 791 39.56 6.69 -4.24
CA LEU A 791 40.04 5.80 -3.19
C LEU A 791 41.56 5.95 -2.97
N LYS A 792 42.36 5.99 -4.04
CA LYS A 792 43.82 6.18 -3.98
C LYS A 792 44.20 7.53 -3.36
N LEU A 793 43.50 8.60 -3.73
CA LEU A 793 43.71 9.93 -3.15
C LEU A 793 43.47 9.93 -1.65
N ARG A 794 42.39 9.30 -1.21
CA ARG A 794 41.96 9.21 0.19
C ARG A 794 42.83 8.28 1.04
N GLU A 795 43.29 7.19 0.43
CA GLU A 795 44.24 6.26 1.05
C GLU A 795 45.56 6.95 1.39
N LYS A 796 46.05 7.80 0.48
CA LYS A 796 47.26 8.59 0.69
C LYS A 796 47.07 9.73 1.69
N ASP A 797 45.92 10.41 1.63
CA ASP A 797 45.57 11.51 2.52
C ASP A 797 44.05 11.54 2.77
N GLN A 798 43.65 11.17 3.98
CA GLN A 798 42.24 11.06 4.38
C GLN A 798 41.49 12.40 4.37
N SER A 799 42.17 13.54 4.27
CA SER A 799 41.53 14.85 4.14
C SER A 799 41.14 15.21 2.70
N LYS A 800 41.72 14.52 1.71
CA LYS A 800 41.48 14.80 0.29
C LYS A 800 40.10 14.29 -0.14
N THR A 801 39.66 14.71 -1.31
CA THR A 801 38.45 14.24 -1.99
C THR A 801 38.66 14.35 -3.48
N LEU A 802 37.77 13.74 -4.27
CA LEU A 802 37.71 14.04 -5.70
C LEU A 802 37.46 15.52 -5.88
N ASP A 803 38.24 16.09 -6.77
CA ASP A 803 38.04 17.44 -7.22
C ASP A 803 38.04 17.47 -8.73
N ASN A 804 37.66 18.62 -9.21
CA ASN A 804 37.46 18.81 -10.61
C ASN A 804 38.76 18.81 -11.45
N ASN A 805 39.93 19.13 -10.91
CA ASN A 805 41.18 18.99 -11.66
C ASN A 805 41.51 17.53 -11.89
N VAL A 806 41.32 16.73 -10.84
CA VAL A 806 41.44 15.27 -10.93
C VAL A 806 40.44 14.74 -11.95
N MET A 807 39.16 15.12 -11.87
CA MET A 807 38.14 14.69 -12.84
C MET A 807 38.43 15.14 -14.28
N LEU A 808 38.95 16.35 -14.51
CA LEU A 808 39.34 16.79 -15.85
C LEU A 808 40.54 16.04 -16.40
N GLN A 809 41.55 15.78 -15.57
CA GLN A 809 42.69 14.95 -15.95
C GLN A 809 42.24 13.54 -16.32
N LEU A 810 41.20 13.04 -15.63
CA LEU A 810 40.59 11.77 -15.97
C LEU A 810 39.75 11.82 -17.26
N LEU A 811 39.19 12.97 -17.62
CA LEU A 811 38.42 13.18 -18.87
C LEU A 811 39.32 13.40 -20.09
N GLU A 812 40.47 14.02 -19.91
CA GLU A 812 41.35 14.44 -21.00
C GLU A 812 41.91 13.24 -21.78
N GLY A 813 41.64 13.19 -23.09
CA GLY A 813 42.18 12.16 -23.99
C GLY A 813 41.48 10.79 -23.95
N ARG A 814 40.32 10.67 -23.26
CA ARG A 814 39.51 9.43 -23.25
C ARG A 814 38.42 9.45 -24.33
N GLU A 815 38.12 8.29 -24.91
CA GLU A 815 37.02 8.11 -25.88
C GLU A 815 35.68 7.72 -25.23
N ASP A 816 35.65 7.46 -23.92
CA ASP A 816 34.47 7.08 -23.12
C ASP A 816 34.06 8.19 -22.15
N THR A 817 34.38 9.45 -22.46
CA THR A 817 34.11 10.61 -21.59
C THR A 817 32.64 10.77 -21.24
N ASP A 818 31.73 10.53 -22.20
CA ASP A 818 30.28 10.65 -22.00
C ASP A 818 29.72 9.62 -21.01
N GLU A 819 30.52 8.61 -20.64
CA GLU A 819 30.11 7.50 -19.79
C GLU A 819 30.45 7.70 -18.32
N TRP A 820 31.04 8.84 -17.95
CA TRP A 820 31.37 9.17 -16.55
C TRP A 820 30.17 9.00 -15.63
N ILE A 821 28.95 9.23 -16.15
CA ILE A 821 27.70 9.10 -15.42
C ILE A 821 27.41 7.68 -14.94
N GLY A 822 28.03 6.67 -15.57
CA GLY A 822 27.98 5.28 -15.14
C GLY A 822 28.48 5.06 -13.70
N ILE A 823 29.19 6.03 -13.10
CA ILE A 823 29.56 6.03 -11.67
C ILE A 823 28.36 5.90 -10.74
N ARG A 824 27.15 6.26 -11.20
CA ARG A 824 25.89 6.02 -10.48
C ARG A 824 25.68 4.54 -10.09
N SER A 825 26.32 3.58 -10.75
CA SER A 825 26.27 2.15 -10.42
C SER A 825 27.05 1.76 -9.14
N ILE A 826 27.92 2.65 -8.67
CA ILE A 826 28.79 2.47 -7.50
C ILE A 826 28.66 3.60 -6.47
N VAL A 827 27.65 4.46 -6.61
CA VAL A 827 27.22 5.45 -5.60
C VAL A 827 25.70 5.36 -5.38
N THR A 828 25.17 6.16 -4.46
CA THR A 828 23.73 6.18 -4.14
C THR A 828 22.95 6.96 -5.19
N GLN A 829 22.22 6.24 -6.03
CA GLN A 829 21.31 6.83 -7.02
C GLN A 829 20.12 7.52 -6.36
N CYS A 830 19.67 8.63 -6.96
CA CYS A 830 18.37 9.20 -6.66
C CYS A 830 17.29 8.45 -7.46
N SER A 831 16.07 8.34 -6.93
CA SER A 831 14.93 7.72 -7.63
C SER A 831 13.67 8.51 -7.29
N GLY A 832 13.80 9.84 -7.41
CA GLY A 832 12.79 10.81 -6.98
C GLY A 832 12.70 11.03 -5.46
N ARG A 833 11.94 12.07 -5.11
CA ARG A 833 11.66 12.45 -3.71
C ARG A 833 10.58 11.57 -3.13
N TRP A 834 10.87 10.96 -1.98
CA TRP A 834 9.93 10.16 -1.21
C TRP A 834 9.21 11.05 -0.21
N VAL A 835 7.89 11.09 -0.28
CA VAL A 835 7.02 11.81 0.64
C VAL A 835 6.10 10.83 1.38
N VAL A 836 5.65 11.21 2.57
CA VAL A 836 4.64 10.46 3.31
C VAL A 836 3.29 10.61 2.58
N ASN A 837 2.61 9.48 2.36
CA ASN A 837 1.25 9.46 1.82
C ASN A 837 0.27 9.59 2.99
N GLU A 838 -0.33 10.77 3.16
CA GLU A 838 -1.30 11.08 4.24
C GLU A 838 -2.71 10.49 3.99
N LEU A 839 -2.90 9.68 2.95
CA LEU A 839 -4.16 8.98 2.68
C LEU A 839 -3.93 7.47 2.56
N PRO A 840 -4.66 6.69 3.36
CA PRO A 840 -5.70 5.88 2.73
C PRO A 840 -7.02 6.00 3.49
N ASN A 841 -7.89 6.89 3.03
CA ASN A 841 -9.31 6.58 3.11
C ASN A 841 -9.57 5.37 2.20
N ASP A 842 -10.09 4.31 2.81
CA ASP A 842 -10.69 3.12 2.20
C ASP A 842 -9.79 2.02 1.56
N ARG A 843 -10.00 0.79 2.08
CA ARG A 843 -9.97 -0.51 1.37
C ARG A 843 -8.65 -1.12 0.85
N SER A 844 -7.61 -1.23 1.67
CA SER A 844 -6.57 -2.27 1.43
C SER A 844 -6.01 -2.91 2.72
N ASN A 845 -6.87 -3.64 3.44
CA ASN A 845 -6.48 -4.34 4.68
C ASN A 845 -5.61 -5.60 4.50
N TRP A 846 -5.15 -5.93 3.30
CA TRP A 846 -4.47 -7.21 3.01
C TRP A 846 -2.93 -7.15 3.06
N LYS A 847 -2.33 -6.00 3.38
CA LYS A 847 -0.86 -5.86 3.56
C LYS A 847 -0.45 -5.22 4.90
N ARG A 848 -1.22 -5.44 5.96
CA ARG A 848 -0.77 -5.09 7.32
C ARG A 848 0.24 -6.15 7.78
N ASN A 849 1.54 -5.88 7.65
CA ASN A 849 2.58 -6.72 8.26
C ASN A 849 2.41 -6.66 9.79
N SER A 850 1.73 -7.65 10.36
CA SER A 850 1.54 -7.82 11.80
C SER A 850 2.79 -8.36 12.52
N TYR A 851 3.87 -8.64 11.78
CA TYR A 851 5.11 -9.19 12.31
C TYR A 851 6.37 -8.41 11.88
N PHE A 852 7.30 -8.24 12.82
CA PHE A 852 8.54 -7.47 12.71
C PHE A 852 9.76 -8.34 12.97
N ASN A 853 10.90 -7.97 12.39
CA ASN A 853 12.18 -8.67 12.57
C ASN A 853 13.05 -8.05 13.67
N GLY A 854 12.52 -7.08 14.41
CA GLY A 854 13.20 -6.39 15.50
C GLY A 854 12.39 -5.21 16.02
N ILE A 855 12.78 -4.70 17.17
CA ILE A 855 12.16 -3.51 17.78
C ILE A 855 13.23 -2.57 18.30
N ILE A 856 13.03 -1.28 18.10
CA ILE A 856 13.85 -0.20 18.61
C ILE A 856 13.00 0.58 19.60
N SER A 857 13.43 0.64 20.86
CA SER A 857 12.67 1.24 21.97
C SER A 857 13.57 2.07 22.87
N LYS A 858 13.07 3.22 23.35
CA LYS A 858 13.68 3.97 24.46
C LYS A 858 13.47 3.21 25.77
N ILE A 859 14.53 3.01 26.54
CA ILE A 859 14.48 2.37 27.87
C ILE A 859 14.59 3.42 28.99
N GLN A 860 14.26 3.05 30.23
CA GLN A 860 14.07 3.98 31.36
C GLN A 860 15.29 4.85 31.71
N ASP A 861 16.49 4.44 31.32
CA ASP A 861 17.74 5.18 31.55
C ASP A 861 18.09 6.18 30.42
N GLY A 862 17.18 6.39 29.46
CA GLY A 862 17.37 7.29 28.32
C GLY A 862 18.14 6.66 27.16
N ARG A 863 18.60 5.40 27.25
CA ARG A 863 19.27 4.71 26.13
C ARG A 863 18.26 4.12 25.14
N LEU A 864 18.74 3.87 23.92
CA LEU A 864 18.00 3.19 22.87
C LEU A 864 18.36 1.70 22.86
N ARG A 865 17.36 0.83 22.96
CA ARG A 865 17.51 -0.64 22.82
C ARG A 865 17.04 -1.07 21.43
N VAL A 866 17.92 -1.74 20.70
CA VAL A 866 17.61 -2.45 19.44
C VAL A 866 17.58 -3.94 19.74
N PHE A 867 16.41 -4.55 19.77
CA PHE A 867 16.24 -5.99 19.97
C PHE A 867 16.06 -6.71 18.64
N ILE A 868 16.92 -7.70 18.39
CA ILE A 868 16.99 -8.51 17.18
C ILE A 868 16.67 -9.97 17.55
N PRO A 869 15.40 -10.40 17.43
CA PRO A 869 14.98 -11.74 17.79
C PRO A 869 15.33 -12.77 16.71
N GLN A 870 15.55 -14.02 17.08
CA GLN A 870 15.77 -15.13 16.13
C GLN A 870 14.50 -15.48 15.33
N LYS A 871 13.34 -15.22 15.93
CA LYS A 871 12.02 -15.35 15.33
C LYS A 871 11.34 -13.99 15.23
N MET A 872 10.39 -13.82 14.32
CA MET A 872 9.66 -12.57 14.18
C MET A 872 8.83 -12.28 15.45
N ILE A 873 8.56 -11.00 15.70
CA ILE A 873 7.76 -10.52 16.84
C ILE A 873 6.50 -9.81 16.34
N ASP A 874 5.43 -9.78 17.14
CA ASP A 874 4.26 -8.92 16.85
C ASP A 874 4.48 -7.47 17.26
N GLU A 875 3.45 -6.64 17.09
CA GLU A 875 3.45 -5.23 17.48
C GLU A 875 3.67 -5.00 18.97
N TYR A 876 3.43 -5.99 19.83
CA TYR A 876 3.66 -5.90 21.27
C TYR A 876 5.03 -6.44 21.67
N GLY A 877 5.81 -6.98 20.73
CA GLY A 877 7.13 -7.57 20.97
C GLY A 877 7.09 -9.06 21.32
N ASN A 878 5.96 -9.75 21.18
CA ASN A 878 5.86 -11.18 21.47
C ASN A 878 6.37 -12.02 20.29
N ILE A 879 7.18 -13.03 20.59
CA ILE A 879 7.76 -13.96 19.61
C ILE A 879 6.65 -14.77 18.90
N LYS A 880 6.85 -15.01 17.60
CA LYS A 880 5.99 -15.82 16.73
C LYS A 880 6.76 -16.97 16.10
N ASP A 881 6.07 -17.86 15.40
CA ASP A 881 6.69 -19.07 14.85
C ASP A 881 7.54 -18.85 13.60
N TYR A 882 7.40 -17.70 12.95
CA TYR A 882 8.14 -17.35 11.74
C TYR A 882 9.60 -16.99 12.06
N ASN A 883 10.54 -17.53 11.28
CA ASN A 883 11.96 -17.23 11.44
C ASN A 883 12.29 -15.81 10.99
N ASN A 884 13.15 -15.12 11.75
CA ASN A 884 13.71 -13.85 11.31
C ASN A 884 14.80 -14.09 10.27
N LYS A 885 14.44 -13.99 8.98
CA LYS A 885 15.39 -14.16 7.86
C LYS A 885 16.53 -13.14 7.84
N TYR A 886 16.44 -12.05 8.61
CA TYR A 886 17.46 -11.01 8.69
C TYR A 886 18.32 -11.09 9.95
N TYR A 887 18.11 -12.05 10.86
CA TYR A 887 18.78 -12.12 12.16
C TYR A 887 20.30 -11.91 12.08
N ALA A 888 21.02 -12.78 11.36
CA ALA A 888 22.47 -12.69 11.22
C ALA A 888 22.90 -11.42 10.48
N ARG A 889 22.15 -11.03 9.46
CA ARG A 889 22.46 -9.87 8.60
C ARG A 889 22.34 -8.55 9.37
N THR A 890 21.35 -8.40 10.24
CA THR A 890 21.19 -7.18 11.03
C THR A 890 22.27 -7.06 12.10
N ILE A 891 22.69 -8.17 12.71
CA ILE A 891 23.82 -8.18 13.65
C ILE A 891 25.10 -7.74 12.93
N GLN A 892 25.39 -8.34 11.77
CA GLN A 892 26.53 -7.95 10.94
C GLN A 892 26.44 -6.47 10.56
N GLN A 893 25.26 -5.97 10.20
CA GLN A 893 25.04 -4.56 9.87
C GLN A 893 25.43 -3.62 11.01
N ILE A 894 25.05 -3.94 12.25
CA ILE A 894 25.42 -3.13 13.42
C ILE A 894 26.95 -3.14 13.59
N GLN A 895 27.57 -4.31 13.55
CA GLN A 895 29.03 -4.48 13.73
C GLN A 895 29.85 -3.71 12.70
N ILE A 896 29.42 -3.66 11.44
CA ILE A 896 30.14 -2.92 10.38
C ILE A 896 29.87 -1.41 10.40
N THR A 897 28.82 -0.95 11.09
CA THR A 897 28.38 0.45 11.08
C THR A 897 28.85 1.23 12.31
N TYR A 898 28.98 0.56 13.46
CA TYR A 898 29.29 1.18 14.74
C TYR A 898 30.57 0.59 15.34
N LYS A 899 31.36 1.42 16.03
CA LYS A 899 32.55 0.98 16.76
C LYS A 899 32.14 0.25 18.04
N GLU A 900 33.01 -0.62 18.56
CA GLU A 900 32.75 -1.42 19.77
C GLU A 900 32.42 -0.59 21.01
N ASN A 901 32.88 0.66 21.10
CA ASN A 901 32.58 1.58 22.19
C ASN A 901 31.33 2.45 21.97
N GLU A 902 30.69 2.38 20.79
CA GLU A 902 29.48 3.15 20.45
C GLU A 902 28.19 2.41 20.83
N TYR A 903 28.26 1.11 21.17
CA TYR A 903 27.11 0.31 21.61
C TYR A 903 27.50 -0.80 22.59
N GLN A 904 26.53 -1.30 23.35
CA GLN A 904 26.68 -2.49 24.20
C GLN A 904 25.83 -3.63 23.67
N ILE A 905 26.38 -4.84 23.60
CA ILE A 905 25.67 -6.04 23.14
C ILE A 905 25.36 -6.97 24.30
N VAL A 906 24.14 -7.49 24.35
CA VAL A 906 23.67 -8.46 25.34
C VAL A 906 22.99 -9.61 24.61
N ASN A 907 23.44 -10.83 24.87
CA ASN A 907 22.78 -12.04 24.37
C ASN A 907 21.56 -12.33 25.25
N GLU A 908 20.40 -12.47 24.63
CA GLU A 908 19.15 -12.81 25.31
C GLU A 908 18.69 -14.20 24.87
N GLN A 909 17.78 -14.82 25.64
CA GLN A 909 17.32 -16.19 25.40
C GLN A 909 16.78 -16.41 23.97
N ASN A 910 16.19 -15.38 23.36
CA ASN A 910 15.51 -15.47 22.06
C ASN A 910 16.07 -14.51 21.01
N GLY A 911 17.24 -13.92 21.23
CA GLY A 911 17.76 -12.87 20.37
C GLY A 911 18.98 -12.15 20.92
N VAL A 912 19.27 -10.99 20.34
CA VAL A 912 20.37 -10.11 20.76
C VAL A 912 19.81 -8.70 20.97
N SER A 913 20.21 -8.04 22.05
CA SER A 913 19.97 -6.62 22.25
C SER A 913 21.23 -5.80 22.12
N CYS A 914 21.14 -4.71 21.36
CA CYS A 914 22.17 -3.69 21.25
C CYS A 914 21.66 -2.39 21.87
N TYR A 915 22.44 -1.80 22.78
CA TYR A 915 22.10 -0.55 23.47
C TYR A 915 22.97 0.59 22.96
N PHE A 916 22.33 1.71 22.62
CA PHE A 916 22.94 2.92 22.07
C PHE A 916 22.56 4.15 22.89
N ASP A 917 23.37 5.20 22.81
CA ASP A 917 23.01 6.55 23.29
C ASP A 917 21.85 7.14 22.46
N GLU A 918 21.05 8.02 23.05
CA GLU A 918 19.93 8.69 22.38
C GLU A 918 20.37 9.49 21.14
N ALA A 919 21.60 9.98 21.10
CA ALA A 919 22.17 10.69 19.95
C ALA A 919 22.18 9.87 18.65
N TYR A 920 22.06 8.53 18.72
CA TYR A 920 22.01 7.64 17.56
C TYR A 920 20.60 7.41 17.01
N GLU A 921 19.56 8.02 17.58
CA GLU A 921 18.15 7.83 17.20
C GLU A 921 17.93 7.99 15.68
N ALA A 922 18.37 9.11 15.11
CA ALA A 922 18.23 9.38 13.67
C ALA A 922 19.05 8.42 12.79
N GLU A 923 20.21 7.92 13.28
CA GLU A 923 21.03 6.95 12.54
C GLU A 923 20.39 5.56 12.52
N LEU A 924 19.74 5.15 13.62
CA LEU A 924 19.09 3.84 13.73
C LEU A 924 17.88 3.71 12.79
N PHE A 925 17.34 4.82 12.28
CA PHE A 925 16.38 4.79 11.17
C PHE A 925 16.91 4.07 9.91
N ALA A 926 18.24 4.10 9.69
CA ALA A 926 18.88 3.43 8.55
C ALA A 926 18.68 1.90 8.54
N ILE A 927 18.47 1.29 9.71
CA ILE A 927 18.20 -0.15 9.82
C ILE A 927 16.72 -0.47 10.00
N ALA A 928 15.91 0.47 10.51
CA ALA A 928 14.53 0.18 10.86
C ALA A 928 13.69 -0.31 9.66
N ARG A 929 13.69 0.45 8.55
CA ARG A 929 12.87 0.11 7.38
C ARG A 929 13.45 -1.04 6.52
N PRO A 930 14.75 -1.07 6.15
CA PRO A 930 15.29 -2.15 5.31
C PRO A 930 15.20 -3.54 5.94
N PHE A 931 15.17 -3.62 7.27
CA PHE A 931 15.06 -4.88 8.00
C PHE A 931 13.67 -5.14 8.60
N ASN A 932 12.69 -4.24 8.41
CA ASN A 932 11.33 -4.35 8.97
C ASN A 932 11.32 -4.42 10.51
N PHE A 933 11.95 -3.45 11.16
CA PHE A 933 11.92 -3.27 12.61
C PHE A 933 10.83 -2.28 12.98
N LYS A 934 10.16 -2.54 14.10
CA LYS A 934 9.31 -1.55 14.74
C LYS A 934 10.18 -0.48 15.40
N TYR A 935 9.91 0.78 15.12
CA TYR A 935 10.62 1.92 15.69
C TYR A 935 9.59 2.99 16.07
N ASN A 936 9.72 3.63 17.23
CA ASN A 936 8.67 4.52 17.77
C ASN A 936 8.38 5.76 16.90
N GLY A 937 9.30 6.20 16.03
CA GLY A 937 9.04 7.24 15.02
C GLY A 937 8.61 6.70 13.65
N LEU A 938 8.48 5.39 13.48
CA LEU A 938 7.95 4.75 12.27
C LEU A 938 6.57 4.19 12.58
N ASN A 939 5.54 4.92 12.17
CA ASN A 939 4.25 4.28 12.01
C ASN A 939 4.36 3.27 10.86
N ASN A 940 4.40 1.98 11.18
CA ASN A 940 4.59 0.88 10.23
C ASN A 940 3.45 0.79 9.18
N PHE A 941 2.42 1.61 9.32
CA PHE A 941 1.31 1.76 8.38
C PHE A 941 1.45 2.98 7.45
N VAL A 942 2.55 3.75 7.54
CA VAL A 942 2.80 4.90 6.68
C VAL A 942 3.22 4.45 5.29
N GLY A 943 2.39 4.78 4.30
CA GLY A 943 2.73 4.66 2.89
C GLY A 943 3.71 5.75 2.48
N PHE A 944 4.59 5.44 1.52
CA PHE A 944 5.45 6.43 0.87
C PHE A 944 5.15 6.45 -0.61
N GLU A 945 5.07 7.64 -1.19
CA GLU A 945 4.95 7.84 -2.63
C GLU A 945 6.12 8.66 -3.15
N THR A 946 6.43 8.49 -4.43
CA THR A 946 7.48 9.24 -5.12
C THR A 946 6.82 10.35 -5.94
N LYS A 947 7.06 11.63 -5.61
CA LYS A 947 6.34 12.79 -6.20
C LYS A 947 7.10 13.63 -7.23
N GLU A 948 8.41 13.45 -7.38
CA GLU A 948 9.22 14.27 -8.29
C GLU A 948 9.87 13.33 -9.33
N GLU A 949 9.61 13.56 -10.63
CA GLU A 949 10.17 12.80 -11.76
C GLU A 949 11.71 12.85 -11.78
N ASP A 950 12.33 11.79 -12.33
CA ASP A 950 13.77 11.43 -12.35
C ASP A 950 14.72 12.45 -13.02
N GLN A 951 14.74 13.72 -12.59
CA GLN A 951 15.69 14.71 -13.12
C GLN A 951 17.06 14.72 -12.42
N GLU A 952 17.20 14.05 -11.27
CA GLU A 952 18.47 14.01 -10.53
C GLU A 952 19.08 12.60 -10.58
N GLU A 953 20.33 12.49 -11.00
CA GLU A 953 21.02 11.19 -11.14
C GLU A 953 21.69 10.71 -9.84
N PHE A 954 21.97 11.64 -8.91
CA PHE A 954 22.72 11.40 -7.69
C PHE A 954 21.97 11.91 -6.45
N CYS A 955 21.95 11.11 -5.38
CA CYS A 955 21.36 11.51 -4.10
C CYS A 955 22.30 12.44 -3.32
N GLU A 956 21.79 13.53 -2.72
CA GLU A 956 22.61 14.41 -1.85
C GLU A 956 23.02 13.74 -0.53
N CYS A 957 22.28 12.72 -0.08
CA CYS A 957 22.56 11.93 1.13
C CYS A 957 22.69 12.75 2.43
N ARG A 958 22.25 14.02 2.48
CA ARG A 958 22.35 14.87 3.66
C ARG A 958 21.21 14.58 4.64
N LEU A 959 21.48 13.73 5.63
CA LEU A 959 20.51 13.41 6.69
C LEU A 959 20.31 14.65 7.60
N SER A 960 19.05 14.90 7.98
CA SER A 960 18.69 15.89 8.99
C SER A 960 19.28 15.52 10.35
N ASP A 961 19.64 16.53 11.17
CA ASP A 961 20.06 16.30 12.56
C ASP A 961 18.86 16.04 13.50
N LYS A 962 17.63 16.22 13.00
CA LYS A 962 16.36 15.96 13.70
C LYS A 962 15.42 15.12 12.84
N VAL A 963 14.52 14.40 13.50
CA VAL A 963 13.34 13.83 12.83
C VAL A 963 12.37 14.92 12.40
N ASP A 964 11.47 14.62 11.46
CA ASP A 964 10.48 15.60 11.03
C ASP A 964 9.42 15.84 12.11
N ASN A 965 8.92 17.06 12.20
CA ASN A 965 8.01 17.46 13.27
C ASN A 965 6.59 16.85 13.16
N TYR A 966 6.25 16.22 12.03
CA TYR A 966 4.89 15.73 11.77
C TYR A 966 4.77 14.22 11.97
N HIS A 967 5.79 13.46 11.53
CA HIS A 967 5.76 12.00 11.53
C HIS A 967 6.82 11.37 12.44
N ASP A 968 7.72 12.17 13.03
CA ASP A 968 8.87 11.70 13.80
C ASP A 968 9.79 10.74 13.01
N LEU A 969 9.84 10.91 11.68
CA LEU A 969 10.68 10.16 10.75
C LEU A 969 11.99 10.90 10.46
N ALA A 970 13.10 10.16 10.38
CA ALA A 970 14.32 10.74 9.84
C ALA A 970 14.19 10.97 8.32
N PHE A 971 14.73 12.07 7.83
CA PHE A 971 14.61 12.46 6.44
C PHE A 971 15.92 13.07 5.92
N TYR A 972 16.14 12.94 4.62
CA TYR A 972 17.15 13.72 3.92
C TYR A 972 16.65 15.12 3.64
N TRP A 973 17.53 16.10 3.80
CA TRP A 973 17.30 17.45 3.30
C TRP A 973 17.84 17.56 1.88
N CYS A 974 16.94 17.62 0.90
CA CYS A 974 17.30 17.76 -0.51
C CYS A 974 16.45 18.87 -1.14
N GLY A 975 17.07 19.85 -1.79
CA GLY A 975 16.35 20.89 -2.53
C GLY A 975 15.37 21.72 -1.68
N ASN A 976 15.74 22.04 -0.42
CA ASN A 976 14.89 22.74 0.57
C ASN A 976 13.60 22.02 0.99
N LYS A 977 13.55 20.70 0.84
CA LYS A 977 12.38 19.90 1.26
C LYS A 977 12.84 18.58 1.91
N PRO A 978 12.04 18.00 2.82
CA PRO A 978 12.26 16.64 3.32
C PRO A 978 12.16 15.57 2.22
N CYS A 979 12.91 14.49 2.37
CA CYS A 979 12.82 13.28 1.55
C CYS A 979 12.98 12.06 2.47
N PHE A 980 11.94 11.23 2.57
CA PHE A 980 11.86 10.10 3.51
C PHE A 980 12.39 8.79 2.93
N ARG A 981 13.32 8.88 1.98
CA ARG A 981 14.03 7.71 1.46
C ARG A 981 14.92 7.12 2.56
N PRO A 982 15.08 5.78 2.64
CA PRO A 982 15.99 5.16 3.60
C PRO A 982 17.40 5.78 3.57
N PRO A 983 18.00 6.05 4.75
CA PRO A 983 19.36 6.55 4.85
C PRO A 983 20.40 5.63 4.21
N VAL A 984 21.54 6.20 3.82
CA VAL A 984 22.68 5.45 3.33
C VAL A 984 23.22 4.65 4.49
N ARG A 985 23.50 3.38 4.23
CA ARG A 985 24.14 2.46 5.15
C ARG A 985 25.18 1.65 4.42
N TYR A 986 26.12 1.10 5.17
CA TYR A 986 26.96 0.04 4.65
C TYR A 986 26.12 -1.17 4.25
N ARG A 987 26.65 -1.96 3.32
CA ARG A 987 26.12 -3.23 2.84
C ARG A 987 26.86 -4.40 3.50
N THR A 988 26.13 -5.46 3.80
CA THR A 988 26.72 -6.72 4.28
C THR A 988 27.34 -7.51 3.12
N ASP A 989 28.11 -8.56 3.41
CA ASP A 989 28.76 -9.36 2.35
C ASP A 989 27.74 -10.08 1.46
N ASP A 990 26.58 -10.45 1.99
CA ASP A 990 25.45 -10.97 1.20
C ASP A 990 24.80 -9.92 0.29
N GLU A 991 25.16 -8.64 0.46
CA GLU A 991 24.70 -7.49 -0.34
C GLU A 991 25.75 -6.97 -1.30
N TRP A 992 26.82 -7.72 -1.55
CA TRP A 992 27.98 -7.23 -2.30
C TRP A 992 27.66 -6.63 -3.67
N GLU A 993 26.63 -7.12 -4.38
CA GLU A 993 26.21 -6.56 -5.68
C GLU A 993 25.75 -5.09 -5.56
N TYR A 994 25.31 -4.69 -4.38
CA TYR A 994 24.88 -3.33 -4.02
C TYR A 994 25.97 -2.50 -3.35
N TYR A 995 27.21 -3.00 -3.29
CA TYR A 995 28.33 -2.21 -2.78
C TYR A 995 28.48 -0.90 -3.54
N THR A 996 28.82 0.13 -2.77
CA THR A 996 29.10 1.49 -3.22
C THR A 996 30.53 1.87 -2.81
N ILE A 997 30.97 3.05 -3.24
CA ILE A 997 32.24 3.63 -2.78
C ILE A 997 32.29 3.74 -1.25
N LEU A 998 31.15 3.94 -0.57
CA LEU A 998 31.11 3.93 0.89
C LEU A 998 31.59 2.58 1.47
N ASP A 999 31.17 1.47 0.87
CA ASP A 999 31.59 0.12 1.28
C ASP A 999 33.06 -0.12 0.96
N PHE A 1000 33.54 0.36 -0.19
CA PHE A 1000 34.95 0.26 -0.58
C PHE A 1000 35.85 1.02 0.41
N MET A 1001 35.45 2.22 0.84
CA MET A 1001 36.17 2.99 1.85
C MET A 1001 36.29 2.20 3.16
N ARG A 1002 35.19 1.63 3.65
CA ARG A 1002 35.18 0.79 4.86
C ARG A 1002 36.15 -0.39 4.74
N ILE A 1003 36.07 -1.14 3.64
CA ILE A 1003 36.85 -2.35 3.41
C ILE A 1003 38.35 -2.04 3.32
N LEU A 1004 38.73 -0.89 2.75
CA LEU A 1004 40.12 -0.44 2.63
C LEU A 1004 40.65 0.29 3.89
N GLY A 1005 39.82 0.45 4.94
CA GLY A 1005 40.21 1.21 6.13
C GLY A 1005 40.31 2.73 5.91
N ILE A 1006 39.69 3.26 4.85
CA ILE A 1006 39.59 4.69 4.57
C ILE A 1006 38.42 5.25 5.40
N SER A 1007 38.70 6.13 6.35
CA SER A 1007 37.66 6.76 7.17
C SER A 1007 36.64 7.50 6.29
N PRO A 1008 35.33 7.25 6.40
CA PRO A 1008 34.30 7.98 5.64
C PRO A 1008 33.70 9.17 6.41
N ASP A 1009 34.02 9.33 7.69
CA ASP A 1009 33.49 10.40 8.53
C ASP A 1009 34.23 11.72 8.30
N TYR A 1010 33.49 12.83 8.30
CA TYR A 1010 34.03 14.18 8.14
C TYR A 1010 33.87 14.98 9.43
N ILE A 1011 34.91 15.70 9.84
CA ILE A 1011 34.87 16.67 10.93
C ILE A 1011 34.96 18.06 10.30
N ASN A 1012 33.94 18.89 10.51
CA ASN A 1012 33.95 20.25 9.96
C ASN A 1012 34.87 21.19 10.77
N ARG A 1013 35.03 22.44 10.31
CA ARG A 1013 35.87 23.46 10.97
C ARG A 1013 35.48 23.77 12.42
N ASN A 1014 34.24 23.46 12.80
CA ASN A 1014 33.71 23.68 14.15
C ASN A 1014 33.80 22.42 15.03
N GLY A 1015 34.49 21.37 14.58
CA GLY A 1015 34.67 20.13 15.34
C GLY A 1015 33.47 19.17 15.32
N LYS A 1016 32.40 19.47 14.58
CA LYS A 1016 31.23 18.56 14.47
C LYS A 1016 31.57 17.39 13.53
N ARG A 1017 31.50 16.17 14.06
CA ARG A 1017 31.59 14.91 13.28
C ARG A 1017 30.28 14.68 12.52
N THR A 1018 30.38 14.35 11.23
CA THR A 1018 29.28 13.89 10.38
C THR A 1018 29.62 12.49 9.87
N LYS A 1019 28.79 11.50 10.23
CA LYS A 1019 28.95 10.12 9.78
C LYS A 1019 28.79 10.02 8.27
N PHE A 1020 29.68 9.26 7.63
CA PHE A 1020 29.75 9.15 6.15
C PHE A 1020 29.93 10.49 5.42
N GLY A 1021 30.36 11.56 6.11
CA GLY A 1021 30.41 12.90 5.57
C GLY A 1021 31.26 13.05 4.30
N HIS A 1022 32.35 12.29 4.15
CA HIS A 1022 33.15 12.33 2.92
C HIS A 1022 32.49 11.65 1.72
N TYR A 1023 31.68 10.63 1.96
CA TYR A 1023 30.84 10.03 0.94
C TYR A 1023 29.71 10.99 0.51
N ILE A 1024 29.11 11.71 1.47
CA ILE A 1024 28.12 12.77 1.21
C ILE A 1024 28.73 13.89 0.34
N ILE A 1025 29.96 14.32 0.65
CA ILE A 1025 30.71 15.31 -0.14
C ILE A 1025 30.93 14.80 -1.57
N LEU A 1026 31.37 13.55 -1.74
CA LEU A 1026 31.55 12.94 -3.05
C LEU A 1026 30.25 12.91 -3.86
N SER A 1027 29.15 12.44 -3.27
CA SER A 1027 27.86 12.35 -3.96
C SER A 1027 27.33 13.74 -4.36
N SER A 1028 27.47 14.72 -3.47
CA SER A 1028 27.10 16.12 -3.72
C SER A 1028 27.96 16.77 -4.80
N TYR A 1029 29.25 16.40 -4.85
CA TYR A 1029 30.18 16.83 -5.88
C TYR A 1029 29.79 16.27 -7.25
N LEU A 1030 29.54 14.97 -7.38
CA LEU A 1030 29.09 14.34 -8.63
C LEU A 1030 27.78 14.93 -9.13
N LYS A 1031 26.83 15.18 -8.23
CA LYS A 1031 25.59 15.91 -8.53
C LYS A 1031 25.84 17.32 -9.08
N SER A 1032 26.79 18.05 -8.50
CA SER A 1032 27.13 19.41 -8.93
C SER A 1032 27.90 19.40 -10.25
N PHE A 1033 28.77 18.43 -10.45
CA PHE A 1033 29.52 18.21 -11.69
C PHE A 1033 28.57 17.96 -12.87
N ALA A 1034 27.56 17.11 -12.69
CA ALA A 1034 26.50 16.87 -13.67
C ALA A 1034 25.80 18.15 -14.13
N LYS A 1035 25.68 19.13 -13.23
CA LYS A 1035 24.81 20.31 -13.41
C LYS A 1035 25.55 21.62 -13.73
N PHE A 1036 26.82 21.76 -13.36
CA PHE A 1036 27.53 23.04 -13.36
C PHE A 1036 28.95 23.01 -13.92
N TYR A 1037 29.28 21.99 -14.71
CA TYR A 1037 30.63 21.77 -15.23
C TYR A 1037 31.35 23.06 -15.72
N GLU A 1038 30.69 23.91 -16.52
CA GLU A 1038 31.30 25.15 -17.02
C GLU A 1038 31.52 26.23 -15.94
N HIS A 1039 30.60 26.40 -14.99
CA HIS A 1039 30.75 27.40 -13.92
C HIS A 1039 31.77 27.00 -12.87
N LEU A 1040 32.13 25.72 -12.77
CA LEU A 1040 33.09 25.26 -11.78
C LEU A 1040 34.55 25.62 -12.15
N LYS A 1041 34.85 26.18 -13.33
CA LYS A 1041 36.23 26.38 -13.86
C LYS A 1041 36.86 27.63 -13.26
N CYS A 1042 38.07 27.59 -12.69
CA CYS A 1042 38.78 28.82 -12.30
C CYS A 1042 39.12 29.60 -13.57
N ARG A 1043 38.66 30.86 -13.67
CA ARG A 1043 38.86 31.69 -14.87
C ARG A 1043 40.31 32.10 -15.10
N GLU A 1044 41.15 32.05 -14.08
CA GLU A 1044 42.57 32.43 -14.20
C GLU A 1044 43.42 31.32 -14.80
N CYS A 1045 43.24 30.08 -14.34
CA CYS A 1045 44.11 28.97 -14.73
C CYS A 1045 43.38 27.83 -15.46
N GLY A 1046 42.10 28.00 -15.79
CA GLY A 1046 41.22 27.00 -16.42
C GLY A 1046 40.87 25.81 -15.51
N LYS A 1047 41.69 25.55 -14.49
CA LYS A 1047 41.54 24.49 -13.49
C LYS A 1047 40.28 24.68 -12.66
N LEU A 1048 39.44 23.66 -12.57
CA LEU A 1048 38.19 23.73 -11.84
C LEU A 1048 38.40 23.84 -10.30
N MET A 1049 37.46 24.49 -9.62
CA MET A 1049 37.49 24.85 -8.20
C MET A 1049 36.97 23.71 -7.31
N LYS A 1050 37.50 23.56 -6.08
CA LYS A 1050 37.08 22.52 -5.11
C LYS A 1050 35.97 23.03 -4.19
N PRO A 1051 34.99 22.19 -3.78
CA PRO A 1051 34.11 22.46 -2.65
C PRO A 1051 34.87 22.93 -1.41
N SER A 1052 34.37 23.97 -0.73
CA SER A 1052 35.01 24.54 0.46
C SER A 1052 34.54 23.92 1.78
N ASP A 1053 33.23 23.68 1.94
CA ASP A 1053 32.65 23.07 3.15
C ASP A 1053 31.22 22.54 2.89
N ILE A 1054 30.70 21.71 3.80
CA ILE A 1054 29.28 21.31 3.84
C ILE A 1054 28.48 22.49 4.40
N THR A 1055 27.43 22.88 3.68
CA THR A 1055 26.55 23.97 4.11
C THR A 1055 25.73 23.56 5.33
N ASN A 1056 25.30 24.56 6.11
CA ASN A 1056 24.40 24.38 7.23
C ASN A 1056 22.94 24.11 6.76
N PHE A 1057 22.69 23.04 5.99
CA PHE A 1057 21.39 22.68 5.41
C PHE A 1057 20.81 23.67 4.39
N THR A 1058 21.63 24.31 3.55
CA THR A 1058 21.09 25.18 2.47
C THR A 1058 20.39 24.35 1.39
N SER A 1059 19.94 24.99 0.29
CA SER A 1059 19.27 24.29 -0.81
C SER A 1059 20.11 23.20 -1.49
N ARG A 1060 21.42 23.21 -1.26
CA ARG A 1060 22.37 22.18 -1.68
C ARG A 1060 23.35 21.91 -0.54
N ALA A 1061 23.88 20.69 -0.46
CA ALA A 1061 24.89 20.35 0.54
C ALA A 1061 26.20 21.17 0.40
N VAL A 1062 26.51 21.72 -0.79
CA VAL A 1062 27.70 22.55 -1.07
C VAL A 1062 27.32 23.72 -1.99
N THR A 1063 27.75 24.94 -1.68
CA THR A 1063 27.55 26.15 -2.51
C THR A 1063 28.81 27.00 -2.70
N GLU A 1064 29.89 26.68 -2.00
CA GLU A 1064 31.13 27.45 -2.02
C GLU A 1064 32.27 26.60 -2.59
N PHE A 1065 33.06 27.22 -3.45
CA PHE A 1065 34.14 26.58 -4.18
C PHE A 1065 35.40 27.44 -4.15
N SER A 1066 36.60 26.88 -4.23
CA SER A 1066 37.84 27.66 -4.30
C SER A 1066 38.90 27.02 -5.21
N CYS A 1067 39.71 27.85 -5.87
CA CYS A 1067 40.84 27.33 -6.64
C CYS A 1067 41.93 26.84 -5.69
N THR A 1068 42.49 25.67 -5.96
CA THR A 1068 43.54 25.07 -5.11
C THR A 1068 44.87 24.91 -5.84
N ASN A 1069 44.95 25.38 -7.08
CA ASN A 1069 46.17 25.33 -7.87
C ASN A 1069 47.23 26.25 -7.24
N ASP A 1070 48.34 25.68 -6.78
CA ASP A 1070 49.40 26.40 -6.06
C ASP A 1070 50.00 27.55 -6.86
N ASN A 1071 50.04 27.40 -8.19
CA ASN A 1071 50.58 28.39 -9.13
C ASN A 1071 49.53 29.40 -9.62
N CYS A 1072 48.30 29.36 -9.10
CA CYS A 1072 47.23 30.26 -9.52
C CYS A 1072 47.17 31.50 -8.62
N LYS A 1073 47.12 32.69 -9.23
CA LYS A 1073 46.93 33.96 -8.50
C LYS A 1073 45.60 34.03 -7.73
N LYS A 1074 44.63 33.20 -8.10
CA LYS A 1074 43.31 33.07 -7.44
C LYS A 1074 43.22 31.87 -6.50
N LYS A 1075 44.35 31.27 -6.10
CA LYS A 1075 44.37 30.19 -5.10
C LYS A 1075 43.70 30.65 -3.79
N GLY A 1076 42.83 29.81 -3.24
CA GLY A 1076 42.09 30.05 -2.01
C GLY A 1076 40.95 31.07 -2.13
N PHE A 1077 40.78 31.71 -3.29
CA PHE A 1077 39.66 32.64 -3.51
C PHE A 1077 38.33 31.85 -3.54
N ILE A 1078 37.41 32.20 -2.64
CA ILE A 1078 36.11 31.55 -2.52
C ILE A 1078 35.15 32.13 -3.57
N VAL A 1079 34.60 31.25 -4.39
CA VAL A 1079 33.55 31.51 -5.36
C VAL A 1079 32.26 30.84 -4.87
N TYR A 1080 31.25 31.65 -4.66
CA TYR A 1080 29.89 31.23 -4.40
C TYR A 1080 29.18 30.89 -5.71
N LEU A 1081 28.61 29.69 -5.78
CA LEU A 1081 27.76 29.21 -6.88
C LEU A 1081 26.43 28.69 -6.33
N ASN A 1082 25.33 29.29 -6.76
CA ASN A 1082 23.99 28.85 -6.39
C ASN A 1082 22.97 29.21 -7.48
N HIS A 1083 21.69 28.97 -7.28
CA HIS A 1083 20.63 29.48 -8.14
C HIS A 1083 19.92 30.66 -7.52
N CYS A 1084 19.24 31.43 -8.37
CA CYS A 1084 18.26 32.41 -7.94
C CYS A 1084 17.23 31.78 -6.97
N PHE A 1085 16.85 32.53 -5.93
CA PHE A 1085 15.80 32.06 -5.02
C PHE A 1085 14.41 32.13 -5.67
N ASN A 1086 14.20 32.99 -6.67
CA ASN A 1086 12.96 33.12 -7.44
C ASN A 1086 12.85 32.04 -8.54
N LYS A 1087 12.96 30.77 -8.15
CA LYS A 1087 13.04 29.63 -9.09
C LYS A 1087 11.78 29.42 -9.94
N GLN A 1088 10.63 29.93 -9.51
CA GLN A 1088 9.38 29.78 -10.26
C GLN A 1088 9.39 30.58 -11.58
N LYS A 1089 10.20 31.64 -11.65
CA LYS A 1089 10.28 32.51 -12.83
C LYS A 1089 11.71 32.62 -13.41
N CYS A 1090 12.74 32.35 -12.60
CA CYS A 1090 14.13 32.51 -12.99
C CYS A 1090 14.99 31.29 -12.63
N ASN A 1091 15.61 30.68 -13.64
CA ASN A 1091 16.51 29.53 -13.51
C ASN A 1091 18.01 29.91 -13.52
N ALA A 1092 18.33 31.21 -13.46
CA ALA A 1092 19.69 31.71 -13.51
C ALA A 1092 20.60 31.08 -12.45
N THR A 1093 21.85 30.83 -12.84
CA THR A 1093 22.93 30.50 -11.92
C THR A 1093 23.58 31.80 -11.44
N ILE A 1094 23.70 31.95 -10.12
CA ILE A 1094 24.43 33.03 -9.47
C ILE A 1094 25.87 32.59 -9.31
N ASP A 1095 26.77 33.28 -10.00
CA ASP A 1095 28.21 33.12 -9.90
C ASP A 1095 28.83 34.40 -9.32
N SER A 1096 29.40 34.31 -8.13
CA SER A 1096 30.03 35.45 -7.45
C SER A 1096 31.14 36.17 -8.24
N ARG A 1097 31.65 35.57 -9.32
CA ARG A 1097 32.63 36.22 -10.20
C ARG A 1097 31.99 37.17 -11.20
N ASP A 1098 30.73 36.92 -11.57
CA ASP A 1098 29.93 37.77 -12.47
C ASP A 1098 29.01 38.72 -11.72
N SER A 1099 28.67 38.35 -10.48
CA SER A 1099 27.71 39.06 -9.66
C SER A 1099 28.38 39.86 -8.56
N LYS A 1100 27.97 41.12 -8.41
CA LYS A 1100 28.20 41.92 -7.21
C LYS A 1100 27.21 41.56 -6.11
N GLN A 1101 27.54 41.98 -4.89
CA GLN A 1101 26.66 41.89 -3.74
C GLN A 1101 25.85 43.18 -3.61
N CYS A 1102 24.62 43.06 -3.14
CA CYS A 1102 23.82 44.21 -2.72
C CYS A 1102 24.32 44.75 -1.36
N PRO A 1103 23.81 45.91 -0.89
CA PRO A 1103 24.16 46.47 0.43
C PRO A 1103 24.03 45.50 1.63
N ASN A 1104 23.18 44.49 1.49
CA ASN A 1104 22.92 43.45 2.47
C ASN A 1104 23.92 42.27 2.42
N GLY A 1105 24.88 42.30 1.50
CA GLY A 1105 25.92 41.29 1.33
C GLY A 1105 25.44 40.01 0.63
N GLN A 1106 24.33 40.03 -0.11
CA GLN A 1106 23.86 38.92 -0.93
C GLN A 1106 24.16 39.15 -2.41
N TYR A 1107 24.54 38.08 -3.12
CA TYR A 1107 24.81 38.14 -4.56
C TYR A 1107 23.51 38.37 -5.35
N ILE A 1108 23.60 39.20 -6.39
CA ILE A 1108 22.49 39.67 -7.20
C ILE A 1108 22.32 38.77 -8.43
N CYS A 1109 21.10 38.30 -8.67
CA CYS A 1109 20.79 37.48 -9.84
C CYS A 1109 21.08 38.24 -11.15
N PRO A 1110 21.85 37.65 -12.09
CA PRO A 1110 22.18 38.31 -13.35
C PRO A 1110 21.01 38.43 -14.32
N GLU A 1111 19.93 37.66 -14.15
CA GLU A 1111 18.76 37.71 -15.04
C GLU A 1111 17.60 38.55 -14.51
N CYS A 1112 17.26 38.43 -13.22
CA CYS A 1112 16.08 39.09 -12.64
C CYS A 1112 16.40 40.09 -11.53
N GLY A 1113 17.68 40.32 -11.20
CA GLY A 1113 18.10 41.30 -10.19
C GLY A 1113 17.76 40.96 -8.73
N ALA A 1114 17.12 39.81 -8.49
CA ALA A 1114 16.81 39.33 -7.14
C ALA A 1114 18.10 39.09 -6.33
N CYS A 1115 18.19 39.60 -5.11
CA CYS A 1115 19.40 39.48 -4.28
C CYS A 1115 19.14 38.98 -2.84
N CYS A 1116 18.26 39.62 -2.10
CA CYS A 1116 17.87 39.21 -0.75
C CYS A 1116 16.37 39.38 -0.54
N SER A 1117 15.79 38.46 0.22
CA SER A 1117 14.37 38.47 0.56
C SER A 1117 14.23 38.11 2.04
N THR A 1118 13.49 38.94 2.76
CA THR A 1118 13.18 38.70 4.17
C THR A 1118 12.39 37.41 4.31
N GLU A 1119 11.38 37.17 3.46
CA GLU A 1119 10.57 35.95 3.53
C GLU A 1119 11.39 34.69 3.24
N ASN A 1120 12.31 34.74 2.26
CA ASN A 1120 13.20 33.61 2.00
C ASN A 1120 14.14 33.34 3.18
N PHE A 1121 14.60 34.37 3.90
CA PHE A 1121 15.40 34.17 5.11
C PHE A 1121 14.57 33.72 6.32
N ARG A 1122 13.29 34.12 6.42
CA ARG A 1122 12.36 33.59 7.43
C ARG A 1122 12.08 32.10 7.18
N LEU A 1123 11.81 31.72 5.94
CA LEU A 1123 11.73 30.31 5.52
C LEU A 1123 13.03 29.56 5.79
N ARG A 1124 14.18 30.19 5.54
CA ARG A 1124 15.50 29.62 5.86
C ARG A 1124 15.66 29.33 7.35
N ILE A 1125 15.23 30.23 8.23
CA ILE A 1125 15.22 30.00 9.69
C ILE A 1125 14.32 28.81 10.04
N SER A 1126 13.12 28.74 9.47
CA SER A 1126 12.21 27.58 9.65
C SER A 1126 12.86 26.26 9.22
N HIS A 1127 13.51 26.24 8.05
CA HIS A 1127 14.25 25.07 7.56
C HIS A 1127 15.40 24.67 8.50
N LEU A 1128 16.13 25.64 9.05
CA LEU A 1128 17.20 25.38 10.02
C LEU A 1128 16.65 24.78 11.32
N HIS A 1129 15.54 25.30 11.84
CA HIS A 1129 14.88 24.72 13.00
C HIS A 1129 14.40 23.28 12.74
N MET A 1130 13.80 23.03 11.58
CA MET A 1130 13.33 21.71 11.15
C MET A 1130 14.47 20.70 11.01
N THR A 1131 15.61 21.13 10.46
CA THR A 1131 16.76 20.25 10.21
C THR A 1131 17.73 20.11 11.39
N GLY A 1132 17.56 20.92 12.44
CA GLY A 1132 18.53 21.04 13.54
C GLY A 1132 19.76 21.90 13.19
N GLY A 1133 19.72 22.65 12.09
CA GLY A 1133 20.78 23.56 11.67
C GLY A 1133 20.96 24.78 12.58
N PHE A 1134 22.15 25.36 12.55
CA PHE A 1134 22.49 26.53 13.35
C PHE A 1134 21.85 27.82 12.82
N VAL A 1135 21.19 28.61 13.67
CA VAL A 1135 20.61 29.91 13.28
C VAL A 1135 21.52 31.04 13.77
N SER A 1136 22.30 31.64 12.87
CA SER A 1136 23.21 32.75 13.18
C SER A 1136 22.47 34.04 13.53
N ASP A 1137 23.03 34.85 14.42
CA ASP A 1137 22.46 36.14 14.83
C ASP A 1137 22.24 37.09 13.65
N ARG A 1138 23.20 37.17 12.70
CA ARG A 1138 23.04 37.96 11.46
C ARG A 1138 21.74 37.62 10.72
N LEU A 1139 21.39 36.34 10.64
CA LEU A 1139 20.19 35.89 9.94
C LEU A 1139 18.91 36.27 10.72
N ARG A 1140 18.94 36.18 12.05
CA ARG A 1140 17.83 36.64 12.92
C ARG A 1140 17.63 38.13 12.78
N THR A 1141 18.69 38.91 12.98
CA THR A 1141 18.68 40.37 12.85
C THR A 1141 18.21 40.80 11.46
N PHE A 1142 18.60 40.09 10.39
CA PHE A 1142 18.14 40.37 9.04
C PHE A 1142 16.62 40.28 8.90
N VAL A 1143 16.02 39.23 9.48
CA VAL A 1143 14.58 38.99 9.42
C VAL A 1143 13.83 39.92 10.37
N GLU A 1144 14.33 40.10 11.59
CA GLU A 1144 13.72 40.99 12.61
C GLU A 1144 13.65 42.45 12.19
N HIS A 1145 14.58 42.91 11.33
CA HIS A 1145 14.62 44.30 10.83
C HIS A 1145 14.12 44.44 9.38
N ASP A 1146 13.47 43.40 8.83
CA ASP A 1146 12.94 43.37 7.46
C ASP A 1146 13.92 43.93 6.41
N LEU A 1147 15.18 43.47 6.42
CA LEU A 1147 16.23 44.06 5.59
C LEU A 1147 16.13 43.69 4.10
N GLY A 1148 15.31 42.70 3.72
CA GLY A 1148 15.16 42.21 2.35
C GLY A 1148 14.82 43.28 1.32
N HIS A 1149 15.55 43.28 0.20
CA HIS A 1149 15.31 44.22 -0.90
C HIS A 1149 14.14 43.78 -1.80
N TRP A 1150 13.90 42.47 -1.90
CA TRP A 1150 12.87 41.90 -2.77
C TRP A 1150 11.47 42.41 -2.40
N GLU A 1151 11.10 42.33 -1.12
CA GLU A 1151 9.81 42.81 -0.62
C GLU A 1151 9.68 44.34 -0.72
N LYS A 1152 10.82 45.06 -0.65
CA LYS A 1152 10.88 46.53 -0.82
C LYS A 1152 10.86 46.98 -2.29
N HIS A 1153 10.82 46.04 -3.24
CA HIS A 1153 10.92 46.31 -4.68
C HIS A 1153 12.19 47.10 -5.05
N GLU A 1154 13.25 46.94 -4.25
CA GLU A 1154 14.57 47.51 -4.48
C GLU A 1154 15.39 46.53 -5.32
N ILE A 1155 15.78 46.96 -6.51
CA ILE A 1155 16.56 46.12 -7.43
C ILE A 1155 17.93 46.74 -7.61
N PHE A 1156 18.95 45.90 -7.52
CA PHE A 1156 20.34 46.29 -7.68
C PHE A 1156 20.89 45.65 -8.94
N CYS A 1157 21.85 46.32 -9.58
CA CYS A 1157 22.48 45.81 -10.77
C CYS A 1157 23.54 44.75 -10.43
N TYR A 1158 23.46 43.57 -11.05
CA TYR A 1158 24.45 42.51 -10.82
C TYR A 1158 25.89 42.91 -11.22
N LYS A 1159 26.07 43.78 -12.22
CA LYS A 1159 27.41 44.17 -12.70
C LYS A 1159 28.12 45.14 -11.76
N CYS A 1160 27.40 46.14 -11.24
CA CYS A 1160 28.01 47.23 -10.48
C CYS A 1160 27.51 47.39 -9.04
N GLY A 1161 26.48 46.66 -8.63
CA GLY A 1161 25.92 46.67 -7.27
C GLY A 1161 25.09 47.92 -6.93
N ASN A 1162 24.88 48.84 -7.87
CA ASN A 1162 24.11 50.07 -7.65
C ASN A 1162 22.60 49.84 -7.79
N SER A 1163 21.81 50.66 -7.10
CA SER A 1163 20.34 50.67 -7.22
C SER A 1163 19.91 51.02 -8.64
N MET A 1164 18.86 50.36 -9.12
CA MET A 1164 18.32 50.50 -10.47
C MET A 1164 17.07 51.38 -10.47
N GLN A 1165 16.93 52.15 -11.55
CA GLN A 1165 15.80 53.07 -11.74
C GLN A 1165 14.77 52.45 -12.66
N MET A 1166 13.50 52.71 -12.40
CA MET A 1166 12.40 52.25 -13.25
C MET A 1166 12.18 53.27 -14.37
N ARG A 1167 12.20 52.82 -15.62
CA ARG A 1167 11.81 53.61 -16.79
C ARG A 1167 10.29 53.62 -16.95
N SER A 1168 9.79 54.58 -17.73
CA SER A 1168 8.36 54.78 -18.00
C SER A 1168 7.66 53.60 -18.69
N ASP A 1169 8.43 52.69 -19.30
CA ASP A 1169 7.98 51.44 -19.94
C ASP A 1169 7.97 50.23 -18.99
N GLY A 1170 8.27 50.42 -17.71
CA GLY A 1170 8.34 49.38 -16.69
C GLY A 1170 9.68 48.65 -16.57
N HIS A 1171 10.64 48.90 -17.47
CA HIS A 1171 11.97 48.27 -17.41
C HIS A 1171 12.81 48.88 -16.28
N ARG A 1172 13.60 48.04 -15.61
CA ARG A 1172 14.56 48.48 -14.59
C ARG A 1172 15.91 48.65 -15.25
N VAL A 1173 16.49 49.85 -15.20
CA VAL A 1173 17.77 50.16 -15.84
C VAL A 1173 18.77 50.70 -14.83
N CYS A 1174 20.01 50.22 -14.92
CA CYS A 1174 21.09 50.71 -14.10
C CYS A 1174 21.62 52.04 -14.66
N PRO A 1175 21.62 53.14 -13.88
CA PRO A 1175 22.08 54.44 -14.37
C PRO A 1175 23.59 54.51 -14.64
N ASN A 1176 24.36 53.51 -14.19
CA ASN A 1176 25.83 53.52 -14.28
C ASN A 1176 26.40 52.59 -15.36
N CYS A 1177 25.69 51.52 -15.71
CA CYS A 1177 26.20 50.54 -16.68
C CYS A 1177 25.12 50.02 -17.65
N GLU A 1178 23.97 50.70 -17.68
CA GLU A 1178 22.88 50.50 -18.66
C GLU A 1178 22.33 49.07 -18.72
N THR A 1179 22.62 48.25 -17.71
CA THR A 1179 22.05 46.90 -17.60
C THR A 1179 20.56 47.01 -17.35
N GLU A 1180 19.78 46.23 -18.09
CA GLU A 1180 18.32 46.23 -18.02
C GLU A 1180 17.78 44.88 -17.54
N TYR A 1181 16.69 44.90 -16.77
CA TYR A 1181 15.93 43.70 -16.40
C TYR A 1181 14.50 43.80 -16.95
N ASP A 1182 14.03 42.69 -17.53
CA ASP A 1182 12.68 42.53 -18.06
C ASP A 1182 11.68 42.33 -16.89
N PRO A 1183 10.65 43.19 -16.75
CA PRO A 1183 9.67 43.07 -15.67
C PRO A 1183 8.78 41.82 -15.75
N ASN A 1184 8.76 41.09 -16.89
CA ASN A 1184 7.97 39.88 -17.09
C ASN A 1184 8.71 38.57 -16.77
N LYS A 1185 9.98 38.61 -16.35
CA LYS A 1185 10.82 37.44 -16.04
C LYS A 1185 11.14 37.28 -14.54
#